data_AF-A0A1T5JTI8-F1
#
_entry.id   AF-A0A1T5JTI8-F1
#
_cell.length_a   1.000
_cell.length_b   1.000
_cell.length_c   1.000
_cell.angle_alpha   90.00
_cell.angle_beta   90.00
_cell.angle_gamma   90.00
#
_symmetry.space_group_name_H-M   'P 1'
#
loop_
_entity.id
_entity.type
_entity.pdbx_description
1 polymer ?
#
loop_
_entity_poly.entity_id
_entity_poly.type
_entity_poly.pdbx_seq_one_letter_code
_entity_poly.pdbx_strand_id
1 'polypeptide(L)'
;MGALAVAVIGSTLAPVTAQAATPEGISVVGGKTEAVFDYETAVRERVFIPVEGVDQDRDGVTDVTAIDIIRPKESDGALKVPAIIDPSPYYTTVGRGNESQLLTDNDGDGAADLFPLFYDNYFVPRGYAVIHAQMDGTGNSTGCPMHGGEGDIKSMKVVIDWLQGRVPGYDSEGAAQTATWHSGKAAMIGKSYDGTLSNGVAATGVPGLTTIVPIAAISDWYRYSRTNGIRHNTNYPAGLSNNVTNPDRKDLCAPTRDEMNLVDGDETGDVNAFWDERNYQNDVDNVKASIFAVHGLNDDNVRMSQFGEWWSALAENNVPRKVWLPRLGHVDPFDARRAEWVDTLHKWFDFWLMDVQNGIMSEPQATVEMQPNVWQDAASWPAPGTENVSVNLAGTEAGAAGDLLLAPGTGAETLSFTGPANAPNETSLITAPEGQQGTRLTFLSEPLTKDLRISGTPIVNLSASLSQGQSNLAAMLVDYGTAARTPRGTGDGVQNTANRSCWGAQSQYDNACYLEVERRTATADFWRASRGVLDSSNRDTLVDGQATPVTPGQKYDFEWPLEPYDQVFPAGHRIGVVVTTNLSGFVAGTPSATVTVDAKQSSITLPVVGGLAAAAAAEGLGAPAPSTLSFDLGGQGAAIEPQTVAYGSTPVEPAEPSDDDRIFAGWFADAGFTVPFDFTAPLAADSTVYARWFTVAQATTTVEVTASDTTVDQGDTVTLTAEGFDADGTSLGDVTDLATFTSSVATDVIAGNTVTFPTASPHTLTATVGTATGSVLIEVTPAAVPTPDPTAPPVDGGATPAPPVTGDPAAQPPVLIGGSGLPVTGAAGMIPLGTAAAVLLLAGAAFMMLRRRQRLAAASTTADGSSSSEEV
;
A
#
# COMPACT_ATOMS: atom_id res chain seq x y z
N MET A 1 13.29 59.72 18.13
CA MET A 1 12.28 59.13 19.05
C MET A 1 12.57 57.64 19.12
N GLY A 2 12.37 56.99 20.28
CA GLY A 2 12.69 55.57 20.43
C GLY A 2 11.48 54.67 20.21
N ALA A 3 11.70 53.53 19.54
CA ALA A 3 10.78 52.39 19.53
C ALA A 3 11.63 51.12 19.71
N LEU A 4 11.37 50.33 20.75
CA LEU A 4 12.05 49.06 20.98
C LEU A 4 11.43 47.98 20.10
N ALA A 5 12.24 47.29 19.29
CA ALA A 5 11.85 46.02 18.70
C ALA A 5 11.95 44.92 19.78
N VAL A 6 10.81 44.41 20.24
CA VAL A 6 10.76 43.29 21.19
C VAL A 6 10.74 41.99 20.40
N ALA A 7 11.85 41.25 20.41
CA ALA A 7 11.91 39.90 19.86
C ALA A 7 11.14 38.93 20.77
N VAL A 8 9.96 38.51 20.32
CA VAL A 8 9.16 37.49 21.01
C VAL A 8 9.73 36.11 20.65
N ILE A 9 10.50 35.52 21.55
CA ILE A 9 10.93 34.12 21.43
C ILE A 9 9.71 33.24 21.71
N GLY A 10 9.03 32.80 20.66
CA GLY A 10 7.93 31.84 20.73
C GLY A 10 8.46 30.46 21.08
N SER A 11 8.58 30.15 22.38
CA SER A 11 8.94 28.82 22.86
C SER A 11 7.83 27.82 22.55
N THR A 12 7.97 27.09 21.45
CA THR A 12 7.11 25.96 21.08
C THR A 12 7.31 24.79 22.03
N LEU A 13 6.66 24.87 23.19
CA LEU A 13 6.43 23.72 24.05
C LEU A 13 5.55 22.73 23.29
N ALA A 14 6.18 21.77 22.63
CA ALA A 14 5.49 20.58 22.13
C ALA A 14 4.74 19.93 23.31
N PRO A 15 3.50 19.48 23.10
CA PRO A 15 2.73 18.83 24.18
C PRO A 15 3.47 17.55 24.58
N VAL A 16 4.05 17.54 25.77
CA VAL A 16 4.57 16.33 26.40
C VAL A 16 3.35 15.49 26.77
N THR A 17 2.97 14.59 25.87
CA THR A 17 1.97 13.56 26.15
C THR A 17 2.45 12.74 27.34
N ALA A 18 1.63 12.66 28.38
CA ALA A 18 1.93 11.81 29.54
C ALA A 18 1.94 10.36 29.05
N GLN A 19 3.13 9.78 29.00
CA GLN A 19 3.36 8.47 28.40
C GLN A 19 2.77 7.38 29.29
N ALA A 20 1.94 6.51 28.72
CA ALA A 20 1.42 5.34 29.42
C ALA A 20 2.60 4.42 29.81
N ALA A 21 2.55 3.89 31.02
CA ALA A 21 3.53 2.95 31.53
C ALA A 21 2.94 1.53 31.51
N THR A 22 3.79 0.55 31.19
CA THR A 22 3.43 -0.88 31.25
C THR A 22 2.88 -1.26 32.63
N PRO A 23 1.85 -2.14 32.72
CA PRO A 23 1.16 -2.43 33.99
C PRO A 23 2.09 -2.92 35.11
N GLU A 24 1.81 -2.47 36.34
CA GLU A 24 2.58 -2.84 37.53
C GLU A 24 2.48 -4.34 37.79
N GLY A 25 3.65 -5.01 37.90
CA GLY A 25 3.76 -6.47 38.04
C GLY A 25 4.18 -7.21 36.76
N ILE A 26 4.14 -6.57 35.59
CA ILE A 26 4.65 -7.14 34.34
C ILE A 26 6.18 -6.93 34.25
N SER A 27 6.94 -8.00 33.99
CA SER A 27 8.38 -7.89 33.68
C SER A 27 8.60 -7.71 32.18
N VAL A 28 9.50 -6.80 31.79
CA VAL A 28 9.84 -6.50 30.39
C VAL A 28 11.36 -6.54 30.22
N VAL A 29 11.83 -7.40 29.32
CA VAL A 29 13.26 -7.55 28.97
C VAL A 29 13.42 -7.56 27.45
N GLY A 30 14.42 -6.83 26.94
CA GLY A 30 14.68 -6.74 25.50
C GLY A 30 13.55 -6.10 24.69
N GLY A 31 12.67 -5.31 25.32
CA GLY A 31 11.48 -4.72 24.69
C GLY A 31 10.29 -5.68 24.60
N LYS A 32 10.28 -6.81 25.32
CA LYS A 32 9.15 -7.74 25.34
C LYS A 32 8.81 -8.24 26.74
N THR A 33 7.55 -8.62 26.95
CA THR A 33 7.03 -9.19 28.20
C THR A 33 7.61 -10.59 28.45
N GLU A 34 8.04 -10.84 29.69
CA GLU A 34 8.64 -12.12 30.11
C GLU A 34 7.59 -13.13 30.59
N ALA A 35 7.88 -14.43 30.41
CA ALA A 35 7.07 -15.51 30.95
C ALA A 35 7.35 -15.68 32.45
N VAL A 36 6.58 -14.99 33.30
CA VAL A 36 6.73 -14.95 34.76
C VAL A 36 5.52 -15.47 35.54
N PHE A 37 4.35 -15.57 34.90
CA PHE A 37 3.13 -16.11 35.50
C PHE A 37 3.01 -17.61 35.24
N ASP A 38 2.41 -18.32 36.20
CA ASP A 38 2.18 -19.76 36.08
C ASP A 38 0.93 -20.08 35.25
N TYR A 39 1.07 -21.06 34.35
CA TYR A 39 0.01 -21.55 33.47
C TYR A 39 -0.79 -22.71 34.09
N GLU A 40 -0.16 -23.50 34.98
CA GLU A 40 -0.83 -24.63 35.64
C GLU A 40 -1.90 -24.11 36.61
N THR A 41 -1.58 -23.09 37.41
CA THR A 41 -2.53 -22.44 38.32
C THR A 41 -3.25 -21.20 37.75
N ALA A 42 -3.19 -20.97 36.44
CA ALA A 42 -3.97 -19.94 35.75
C ALA A 42 -5.48 -20.14 35.97
N VAL A 43 -6.23 -19.04 36.07
CA VAL A 43 -7.69 -19.08 36.22
C VAL A 43 -8.32 -19.38 34.86
N ARG A 44 -9.24 -20.36 34.85
CA ARG A 44 -10.10 -20.73 33.72
C ARG A 44 -11.55 -20.43 34.13
N GLU A 45 -12.31 -19.78 33.27
CA GLU A 45 -13.70 -19.37 33.54
C GLU A 45 -14.52 -19.31 32.23
N ARG A 46 -15.76 -19.81 32.24
CA ARG A 46 -16.72 -19.67 31.13
C ARG A 46 -17.77 -18.62 31.48
N VAL A 47 -18.07 -17.72 30.54
CA VAL A 47 -19.04 -16.64 30.71
C VAL A 47 -20.03 -16.61 29.54
N PHE A 48 -21.30 -16.44 29.87
CA PHE A 48 -22.44 -16.32 28.95
C PHE A 48 -22.91 -14.87 28.89
N ILE A 49 -22.92 -14.25 27.71
CA ILE A 49 -23.20 -12.81 27.53
C ILE A 49 -24.42 -12.64 26.61
N PRO A 50 -25.55 -12.09 27.12
CA PRO A 50 -26.72 -11.80 26.29
C PRO A 50 -26.45 -10.70 25.27
N VAL A 51 -26.85 -10.94 24.02
CA VAL A 51 -26.62 -10.10 22.85
C VAL A 51 -27.86 -9.24 22.58
N GLU A 52 -27.96 -8.07 23.20
CA GLU A 52 -29.18 -7.24 23.16
C GLU A 52 -29.64 -6.95 21.72
N GLY A 53 -30.88 -7.36 21.41
CA GLY A 53 -31.50 -7.17 20.09
C GLY A 53 -31.12 -8.21 19.04
N VAL A 54 -30.51 -9.34 19.42
CA VAL A 54 -30.25 -10.49 18.54
C VAL A 54 -31.14 -11.67 18.94
N ASP A 55 -31.74 -12.28 17.92
CA ASP A 55 -32.60 -13.47 17.94
C ASP A 55 -32.48 -14.13 16.55
N GLN A 56 -31.43 -14.93 16.35
CA GLN A 56 -31.08 -15.55 15.07
C GLN A 56 -31.87 -16.84 14.80
N ASP A 57 -32.32 -17.52 15.87
CA ASP A 57 -33.07 -18.78 15.79
C ASP A 57 -34.60 -18.62 15.90
N ARG A 58 -35.05 -17.40 16.27
CA ARG A 58 -36.43 -16.91 16.19
C ARG A 58 -37.40 -17.58 17.16
N ASP A 59 -36.90 -18.05 18.30
CA ASP A 59 -37.74 -18.55 19.40
C ASP A 59 -38.34 -17.42 20.27
N GLY A 60 -37.83 -16.18 20.13
CA GLY A 60 -38.27 -14.99 20.86
C GLY A 60 -37.51 -14.73 22.17
N VAL A 61 -36.43 -15.47 22.42
CA VAL A 61 -35.44 -15.22 23.50
C VAL A 61 -34.28 -14.37 22.93
N THR A 62 -33.59 -13.63 23.79
CA THR A 62 -32.37 -12.91 23.39
C THR A 62 -31.20 -13.87 23.34
N ASP A 63 -30.44 -13.83 22.25
CA ASP A 63 -29.30 -14.71 22.06
C ASP A 63 -28.17 -14.47 23.07
N VAL A 64 -27.36 -15.51 23.28
CA VAL A 64 -26.33 -15.58 24.32
C VAL A 64 -25.04 -16.15 23.74
N THR A 65 -24.03 -15.31 23.65
CA THR A 65 -22.67 -15.69 23.25
C THR A 65 -21.94 -16.28 24.45
N ALA A 66 -21.37 -17.48 24.30
CA ALA A 66 -20.47 -18.10 25.26
C ALA A 66 -19.00 -17.75 24.95
N ILE A 67 -18.24 -17.43 26.00
CA ILE A 67 -16.79 -17.26 25.93
C ILE A 67 -16.09 -18.12 26.98
N ASP A 68 -14.98 -18.72 26.60
CA ASP A 68 -14.05 -19.41 27.51
C ASP A 68 -12.80 -18.54 27.68
N ILE A 69 -12.41 -18.30 28.92
CA ILE A 69 -11.34 -17.37 29.30
C ILE A 69 -10.27 -18.13 30.08
N ILE A 70 -9.01 -17.84 29.78
CA ILE A 70 -7.85 -18.26 30.59
C ILE A 70 -6.95 -17.04 30.87
N ARG A 71 -6.57 -16.83 32.13
CA ARG A 71 -5.86 -15.61 32.58
C ARG A 71 -4.91 -15.85 33.77
N PRO A 72 -3.89 -15.00 33.97
CA PRO A 72 -2.97 -15.09 35.10
C PRO A 72 -3.73 -14.96 36.42
N LYS A 73 -3.40 -15.81 37.39
CA LYS A 73 -4.05 -15.84 38.72
C LYS A 73 -3.94 -14.52 39.47
N GLU A 74 -2.83 -13.81 39.28
CA GLU A 74 -2.54 -12.51 39.84
C GLU A 74 -3.56 -11.42 39.43
N SER A 75 -4.31 -11.64 38.33
CA SER A 75 -5.32 -10.71 37.82
C SER A 75 -6.60 -10.64 38.67
N ASP A 76 -6.85 -11.63 39.55
CA ASP A 76 -7.85 -11.55 40.64
C ASP A 76 -7.50 -10.45 41.66
N GLY A 77 -6.23 -10.03 41.71
CA GLY A 77 -5.72 -9.02 42.63
C GLY A 77 -5.64 -7.62 42.01
N ALA A 78 -4.51 -6.95 42.26
CA ALA A 78 -4.23 -5.61 41.78
C ALA A 78 -3.82 -5.56 40.29
N LEU A 79 -3.24 -6.64 39.76
CA LEU A 79 -2.85 -6.72 38.35
C LEU A 79 -4.09 -6.59 37.45
N LYS A 80 -3.97 -5.82 36.37
CA LYS A 80 -4.98 -5.75 35.30
C LYS A 80 -4.34 -6.11 33.98
N VAL A 81 -4.98 -7.03 33.26
CA VAL A 81 -4.42 -7.67 32.06
C VAL A 81 -5.23 -7.33 30.82
N PRO A 82 -4.59 -7.09 29.66
CA PRO A 82 -5.29 -6.99 28.39
C PRO A 82 -5.81 -8.37 27.94
N ALA A 83 -6.81 -8.38 27.06
CA ALA A 83 -7.38 -9.59 26.49
C ALA A 83 -6.94 -9.79 25.02
N ILE A 84 -6.59 -11.02 24.65
CA ILE A 84 -6.45 -11.47 23.26
C ILE A 84 -7.62 -12.41 22.96
N ILE A 85 -8.42 -12.11 21.96
CA ILE A 85 -9.64 -12.86 21.62
C ILE A 85 -9.43 -13.59 20.28
N ASP A 86 -9.62 -14.90 20.22
CA ASP A 86 -9.81 -15.66 18.96
C ASP A 86 -11.31 -15.99 18.83
N PRO A 87 -12.07 -15.22 18.02
CA PRO A 87 -13.51 -15.41 17.83
C PRO A 87 -13.77 -16.49 16.80
N SER A 88 -14.36 -17.63 17.17
CA SER A 88 -14.46 -18.79 16.27
C SER A 88 -15.86 -19.40 16.19
N PRO A 89 -16.35 -19.72 14.97
CA PRO A 89 -17.46 -20.63 14.76
C PRO A 89 -17.02 -22.11 14.73
N TYR A 90 -15.74 -22.42 14.95
CA TYR A 90 -15.16 -23.74 14.66
C TYR A 90 -14.84 -24.62 15.87
N TYR A 91 -14.81 -24.06 17.08
CA TYR A 91 -14.22 -24.70 18.27
C TYR A 91 -14.77 -26.09 18.64
N THR A 92 -16.04 -26.37 18.36
CA THR A 92 -16.72 -27.64 18.68
C THR A 92 -17.05 -28.51 17.47
N THR A 93 -16.88 -28.00 16.24
CA THR A 93 -17.40 -28.63 15.01
C THR A 93 -16.32 -28.99 13.99
N VAL A 94 -15.26 -28.19 13.88
CA VAL A 94 -14.18 -28.36 12.89
C VAL A 94 -12.79 -28.40 13.55
N GLY A 95 -12.64 -27.70 14.68
CA GLY A 95 -11.36 -27.52 15.37
C GLY A 95 -10.43 -26.50 14.71
N ARG A 96 -9.32 -26.21 15.38
CA ARG A 96 -8.30 -25.23 14.96
C ARG A 96 -6.93 -25.87 14.79
N GLY A 97 -6.04 -25.15 14.10
CA GLY A 97 -4.65 -25.58 13.85
C GLY A 97 -4.53 -26.73 12.86
N ASN A 98 -3.31 -27.25 12.71
CA ASN A 98 -3.01 -28.40 11.86
C ASN A 98 -3.43 -29.75 12.48
N GLU A 99 -3.72 -29.73 13.78
CA GLU A 99 -4.14 -30.85 14.61
C GLU A 99 -5.67 -30.98 14.73
N SER A 100 -6.44 -30.00 14.25
CA SER A 100 -7.90 -29.88 14.47
C SER A 100 -8.27 -29.97 15.96
N GLN A 101 -7.54 -29.25 16.82
CA GLN A 101 -7.85 -29.15 18.25
C GLN A 101 -9.25 -28.57 18.45
N LEU A 102 -10.07 -29.24 19.26
CA LEU A 102 -11.37 -28.74 19.74
C LEU A 102 -11.17 -28.07 21.11
N LEU A 103 -12.01 -27.09 21.43
CA LEU A 103 -12.10 -26.50 22.76
C LEU A 103 -12.75 -27.55 23.68
N THR A 104 -12.05 -28.02 24.72
CA THR A 104 -12.60 -29.06 25.62
C THR A 104 -12.42 -28.73 27.10
N ASP A 105 -13.51 -28.88 27.82
CA ASP A 105 -13.58 -29.21 29.25
C ASP A 105 -13.19 -30.70 29.38
N ASN A 106 -12.16 -31.03 30.16
CA ASN A 106 -11.63 -32.39 30.29
C ASN A 106 -11.76 -32.98 31.70
N ASP A 107 -11.90 -32.15 32.75
CA ASP A 107 -12.13 -32.61 34.12
C ASP A 107 -13.61 -32.57 34.57
N GLY A 108 -14.45 -31.78 33.88
CA GLY A 108 -15.90 -31.67 34.08
C GLY A 108 -16.33 -30.52 34.99
N ASP A 109 -15.49 -29.51 35.26
CA ASP A 109 -15.85 -28.36 36.11
C ASP A 109 -16.74 -27.29 35.44
N GLY A 110 -16.83 -27.30 34.10
CA GLY A 110 -17.63 -26.36 33.31
C GLY A 110 -16.84 -25.30 32.55
N ALA A 111 -15.52 -25.18 32.74
CA ALA A 111 -14.63 -24.33 31.95
C ALA A 111 -13.83 -25.14 30.91
N ALA A 112 -13.28 -24.49 29.88
CA ALA A 112 -12.32 -25.15 28.98
C ALA A 112 -10.95 -25.35 29.66
N ASP A 113 -10.43 -26.56 29.54
CA ASP A 113 -9.08 -26.96 29.96
C ASP A 113 -8.04 -26.73 28.85
N LEU A 114 -8.41 -27.13 27.62
CA LEU A 114 -7.58 -27.14 26.42
C LEU A 114 -8.03 -26.02 25.49
N PHE A 115 -7.13 -25.08 25.21
CA PHE A 115 -7.35 -23.95 24.32
C PHE A 115 -6.67 -24.24 22.97
N PRO A 116 -7.42 -24.42 21.86
CA PRO A 116 -6.83 -24.68 20.55
C PRO A 116 -5.87 -23.58 20.07
N LEU A 117 -4.86 -23.93 19.26
CA LEU A 117 -3.74 -23.06 18.89
C LEU A 117 -2.78 -22.82 20.09
N PHE A 118 -2.00 -21.73 20.06
CA PHE A 118 -0.86 -21.50 20.97
C PHE A 118 -0.99 -20.22 21.82
N TYR A 119 -2.08 -19.47 21.66
CA TYR A 119 -2.15 -18.09 22.16
C TYR A 119 -2.11 -18.03 23.67
N ASP A 120 -2.86 -18.86 24.38
CA ASP A 120 -2.86 -18.91 25.84
C ASP A 120 -1.55 -19.49 26.39
N ASN A 121 -1.10 -20.61 25.82
CA ASN A 121 0.13 -21.33 26.15
C ASN A 121 1.33 -20.38 26.10
N TYR A 122 1.34 -19.41 25.15
CA TYR A 122 2.38 -18.39 25.03
C TYR A 122 2.10 -17.11 25.84
N PHE A 123 0.91 -16.52 25.75
CA PHE A 123 0.63 -15.17 26.25
C PHE A 123 0.12 -15.12 27.70
N VAL A 124 -0.53 -16.17 28.24
CA VAL A 124 -0.93 -16.20 29.65
C VAL A 124 0.27 -16.11 30.60
N PRO A 125 1.37 -16.88 30.40
CA PRO A 125 2.60 -16.69 31.19
C PRO A 125 3.21 -15.29 31.14
N ARG A 126 2.84 -14.48 30.12
CA ARG A 126 3.36 -13.13 29.84
C ARG A 126 2.42 -12.01 30.30
N GLY A 127 1.32 -12.35 30.97
CA GLY A 127 0.43 -11.37 31.61
C GLY A 127 -0.80 -10.98 30.78
N TYR A 128 -1.20 -11.79 29.81
CA TYR A 128 -2.40 -11.58 29.00
C TYR A 128 -3.53 -12.53 29.45
N ALA A 129 -4.78 -12.08 29.38
CA ALA A 129 -5.91 -13.00 29.26
C ALA A 129 -6.06 -13.44 27.81
N VAL A 130 -6.44 -14.70 27.58
CA VAL A 130 -6.83 -15.23 26.27
C VAL A 130 -8.27 -15.70 26.34
N ILE A 131 -9.05 -15.38 25.31
CA ILE A 131 -10.49 -15.63 25.24
C ILE A 131 -10.82 -16.34 23.94
N HIS A 132 -11.46 -17.50 24.04
CA HIS A 132 -12.02 -18.23 22.91
C HIS A 132 -13.53 -17.98 22.88
N ALA A 133 -13.93 -17.01 22.04
CA ALA A 133 -15.32 -16.60 21.90
C ALA A 133 -16.04 -17.49 20.87
N GLN A 134 -17.17 -18.07 21.26
CA GLN A 134 -17.92 -19.01 20.43
C GLN A 134 -19.03 -18.24 19.72
N MET A 135 -18.96 -18.14 18.39
CA MET A 135 -19.95 -17.40 17.60
C MET A 135 -21.36 -17.99 17.80
N ASP A 136 -22.38 -17.15 17.79
CA ASP A 136 -23.76 -17.60 17.95
C ASP A 136 -24.13 -18.70 16.91
N GLY A 137 -24.85 -19.71 17.37
CA GLY A 137 -25.11 -20.97 16.66
C GLY A 137 -24.05 -22.05 16.80
N THR A 138 -22.95 -21.77 17.53
CA THR A 138 -21.79 -22.68 17.69
C THR A 138 -21.34 -22.78 19.15
N GLY A 139 -20.51 -23.77 19.48
CA GLY A 139 -19.94 -23.90 20.83
C GLY A 139 -21.00 -24.10 21.90
N ASN A 140 -20.97 -23.27 22.94
CA ASN A 140 -21.97 -23.21 24.01
C ASN A 140 -23.00 -22.06 23.82
N SER A 141 -23.01 -21.40 22.65
CA SER A 141 -23.85 -20.22 22.36
C SER A 141 -25.25 -20.58 21.80
N THR A 142 -26.25 -19.74 22.07
CA THR A 142 -27.59 -19.83 21.41
C THR A 142 -27.53 -19.24 19.99
N GLY A 143 -28.66 -19.08 19.29
CA GLY A 143 -28.69 -18.43 17.96
C GLY A 143 -28.38 -19.37 16.79
N CYS A 144 -28.10 -18.82 15.61
CA CYS A 144 -27.91 -19.55 14.36
C CYS A 144 -26.96 -18.80 13.39
N PRO A 145 -25.94 -19.45 12.81
CA PRO A 145 -24.89 -18.72 12.06
C PRO A 145 -25.45 -18.02 10.82
N MET A 146 -25.29 -16.69 10.74
CA MET A 146 -25.90 -15.79 9.72
C MET A 146 -24.98 -15.45 8.52
N HIS A 147 -23.90 -16.22 8.34
CA HIS A 147 -22.92 -16.06 7.25
C HIS A 147 -22.32 -14.64 7.21
N GLY A 148 -21.81 -14.20 8.36
CA GLY A 148 -21.15 -12.90 8.53
C GLY A 148 -22.10 -11.69 8.59
N GLY A 149 -23.40 -11.93 8.72
CA GLY A 149 -24.41 -10.88 8.92
C GLY A 149 -24.31 -10.19 10.28
N GLU A 150 -25.16 -9.18 10.48
CA GLU A 150 -25.11 -8.27 11.63
C GLU A 150 -25.13 -9.01 12.98
N GLY A 151 -25.90 -10.11 13.08
CA GLY A 151 -25.95 -10.95 14.30
C GLY A 151 -24.62 -11.62 14.63
N ASP A 152 -23.92 -12.17 13.64
CA ASP A 152 -22.61 -12.83 13.85
C ASP A 152 -21.58 -11.80 14.35
N ILE A 153 -21.62 -10.56 13.83
CA ILE A 153 -20.76 -9.46 14.28
C ILE A 153 -21.18 -8.94 15.67
N LYS A 154 -22.48 -8.84 15.97
CA LYS A 154 -22.98 -8.47 17.31
C LYS A 154 -22.54 -9.46 18.39
N SER A 155 -22.59 -10.77 18.10
CA SER A 155 -22.14 -11.83 19.02
C SER A 155 -20.68 -11.64 19.44
N MET A 156 -19.79 -11.27 18.51
CA MET A 156 -18.37 -11.07 18.82
C MET A 156 -18.08 -9.65 19.37
N LYS A 157 -18.87 -8.65 18.98
CA LYS A 157 -18.79 -7.29 19.55
C LYS A 157 -19.18 -7.29 21.04
N VAL A 158 -20.18 -8.07 21.45
CA VAL A 158 -20.67 -8.05 22.85
C VAL A 158 -19.60 -8.48 23.85
N VAL A 159 -18.62 -9.28 23.43
CA VAL A 159 -17.44 -9.66 24.23
C VAL A 159 -16.62 -8.41 24.60
N ILE A 160 -16.43 -7.47 23.67
CA ILE A 160 -15.76 -6.18 23.94
C ILE A 160 -16.62 -5.32 24.86
N ASP A 161 -17.95 -5.34 24.71
CA ASP A 161 -18.86 -4.60 25.59
C ASP A 161 -18.86 -5.12 27.03
N TRP A 162 -18.82 -6.44 27.23
CA TRP A 162 -18.69 -7.09 28.54
C TRP A 162 -17.33 -6.80 29.20
N LEU A 163 -16.24 -6.94 28.44
CA LEU A 163 -14.88 -6.59 28.88
C LEU A 163 -14.75 -5.13 29.34
N GLN A 164 -15.62 -4.25 28.85
CA GLN A 164 -15.67 -2.82 29.19
C GLN A 164 -16.80 -2.49 30.20
N GLY A 165 -17.43 -3.50 30.79
CA GLY A 165 -18.48 -3.35 31.81
C GLY A 165 -19.77 -2.71 31.30
N ARG A 166 -20.02 -2.71 29.99
CA ARG A 166 -21.21 -2.08 29.37
C ARG A 166 -22.44 -3.00 29.41
N VAL A 167 -22.23 -4.31 29.48
CA VAL A 167 -23.27 -5.34 29.63
C VAL A 167 -22.85 -6.39 30.67
N PRO A 168 -23.80 -7.06 31.36
CA PRO A 168 -23.49 -8.17 32.26
C PRO A 168 -23.16 -9.46 31.47
N GLY A 169 -22.28 -10.27 32.03
CA GLY A 169 -22.15 -11.69 31.70
C GLY A 169 -22.62 -12.54 32.86
N TYR A 170 -22.73 -13.85 32.67
CA TYR A 170 -23.22 -14.80 33.67
C TYR A 170 -22.42 -16.11 33.64
N ASP A 171 -22.36 -16.82 34.75
CA ASP A 171 -21.90 -18.23 34.81
C ASP A 171 -23.05 -19.23 34.54
N SER A 172 -22.75 -20.52 34.57
CA SER A 172 -23.72 -21.62 34.39
C SER A 172 -24.82 -21.67 35.46
N GLU A 173 -24.60 -21.04 36.63
CA GLU A 173 -25.57 -20.95 37.71
C GLU A 173 -26.43 -19.67 37.62
N GLY A 174 -26.11 -18.78 36.67
CA GLY A 174 -26.80 -17.51 36.44
C GLY A 174 -26.39 -16.39 37.40
N ALA A 175 -25.26 -16.51 38.11
CA ALA A 175 -24.69 -15.40 38.86
C ALA A 175 -23.90 -14.46 37.93
N ALA A 176 -23.95 -13.16 38.23
CA ALA A 176 -23.46 -12.12 37.31
C ALA A 176 -21.92 -11.97 37.36
N GLN A 177 -21.28 -12.14 36.22
CA GLN A 177 -19.83 -12.09 36.03
C GLN A 177 -19.40 -10.79 35.34
N THR A 178 -18.31 -10.20 35.81
CA THR A 178 -17.77 -8.92 35.32
C THR A 178 -16.25 -8.94 35.23
N ALA A 179 -15.68 -8.41 34.15
CA ALA A 179 -14.26 -8.45 33.82
C ALA A 179 -13.39 -7.49 34.68
N THR A 180 -13.50 -7.55 36.01
CA THR A 180 -12.75 -6.69 36.96
C THR A 180 -11.23 -6.92 36.94
N TRP A 181 -10.77 -7.95 36.23
CA TRP A 181 -9.38 -8.26 35.94
C TRP A 181 -8.83 -7.55 34.68
N HIS A 182 -9.69 -6.97 33.83
CA HIS A 182 -9.30 -6.43 32.52
C HIS A 182 -8.66 -5.05 32.61
N SER A 183 -7.66 -4.78 31.77
CA SER A 183 -6.96 -3.48 31.67
C SER A 183 -7.72 -2.40 30.88
N GLY A 184 -8.79 -2.77 30.19
CA GLY A 184 -9.50 -1.89 29.25
C GLY A 184 -8.96 -1.92 27.82
N LYS A 185 -7.97 -2.76 27.51
CA LYS A 185 -7.43 -2.97 26.16
C LYS A 185 -7.60 -4.42 25.70
N ALA A 186 -8.35 -4.61 24.62
CA ALA A 186 -8.53 -5.91 23.97
C ALA A 186 -7.92 -5.93 22.55
N ALA A 187 -7.52 -7.11 22.08
CA ALA A 187 -7.25 -7.42 20.69
C ALA A 187 -8.13 -8.57 20.18
N MET A 188 -8.35 -8.62 18.87
CA MET A 188 -8.92 -9.80 18.20
C MET A 188 -7.94 -10.34 17.16
N ILE A 189 -7.78 -11.65 17.10
CA ILE A 189 -6.88 -12.36 16.18
C ILE A 189 -7.62 -13.55 15.60
N GLY A 190 -7.26 -14.00 14.39
CA GLY A 190 -7.78 -15.27 13.90
C GLY A 190 -7.52 -15.50 12.42
N LYS A 191 -7.50 -16.78 12.02
CA LYS A 191 -7.42 -17.18 10.61
C LYS A 191 -8.78 -17.53 10.03
N SER A 192 -9.06 -17.08 8.81
CA SER A 192 -10.32 -17.34 8.08
C SER A 192 -11.49 -16.56 8.66
N TYR A 193 -12.66 -17.17 8.84
CA TYR A 193 -13.85 -16.61 9.48
C TYR A 193 -13.51 -15.91 10.82
N ASP A 194 -12.53 -16.41 11.57
CA ASP A 194 -12.09 -15.83 12.84
C ASP A 194 -11.41 -14.45 12.64
N GLY A 195 -10.63 -14.31 11.57
CA GLY A 195 -10.13 -13.01 11.10
C GLY A 195 -11.24 -12.13 10.49
N THR A 196 -12.25 -12.74 9.88
CA THR A 196 -13.44 -12.04 9.34
C THR A 196 -14.27 -11.40 10.44
N LEU A 197 -14.53 -12.13 11.54
CA LEU A 197 -15.20 -11.61 12.73
C LEU A 197 -14.38 -10.48 13.36
N SER A 198 -13.05 -10.59 13.35
CA SER A 198 -12.14 -9.51 13.76
C SER A 198 -12.26 -8.26 12.88
N ASN A 199 -12.32 -8.41 11.55
CA ASN A 199 -12.59 -7.29 10.61
C ASN A 199 -13.95 -6.64 10.87
N GLY A 200 -15.02 -7.43 10.94
CA GLY A 200 -16.39 -6.92 11.11
C GLY A 200 -16.60 -6.21 12.45
N VAL A 201 -16.06 -6.74 13.56
CA VAL A 201 -16.12 -6.03 14.86
C VAL A 201 -15.27 -4.76 14.84
N ALA A 202 -14.11 -4.74 14.18
CA ALA A 202 -13.33 -3.52 14.00
C ALA A 202 -14.09 -2.43 13.19
N ALA A 203 -14.86 -2.83 12.18
CA ALA A 203 -15.74 -1.94 11.42
C ALA A 203 -16.89 -1.35 12.25
N THR A 204 -17.25 -1.93 13.40
CA THR A 204 -18.21 -1.29 14.33
C THR A 204 -17.61 -0.12 15.14
N GLY A 205 -16.29 0.11 15.07
CA GLY A 205 -15.60 1.15 15.84
C GLY A 205 -15.65 0.97 17.36
N VAL A 206 -15.95 -0.25 17.86
CA VAL A 206 -16.30 -0.50 19.27
C VAL A 206 -15.19 -0.05 20.26
N PRO A 207 -15.48 0.87 21.20
CA PRO A 207 -14.48 1.35 22.15
C PRO A 207 -13.95 0.23 23.05
N GLY A 208 -12.63 0.03 23.05
CA GLY A 208 -11.93 -1.00 23.82
C GLY A 208 -11.17 -2.00 22.94
N LEU A 209 -11.61 -2.20 21.70
CA LEU A 209 -10.83 -2.94 20.71
C LEU A 209 -9.65 -2.06 20.25
N THR A 210 -8.45 -2.45 20.65
CA THR A 210 -7.22 -1.64 20.51
C THR A 210 -6.45 -2.02 19.25
N THR A 211 -6.45 -3.32 18.89
CA THR A 211 -5.80 -3.82 17.69
C THR A 211 -6.48 -5.09 17.17
N ILE A 212 -6.36 -5.38 15.87
CA ILE A 212 -6.72 -6.68 15.30
C ILE A 212 -5.58 -7.30 14.49
N VAL A 213 -5.58 -8.63 14.42
CA VAL A 213 -4.62 -9.45 13.67
C VAL A 213 -5.37 -10.40 12.74
N PRO A 214 -5.97 -9.90 11.64
CA PRO A 214 -6.74 -10.71 10.71
C PRO A 214 -5.81 -11.51 9.77
N ILE A 215 -5.96 -12.84 9.77
CA ILE A 215 -5.16 -13.75 8.95
C ILE A 215 -6.08 -14.37 7.89
N ALA A 216 -5.77 -14.21 6.60
CA ALA A 216 -6.57 -14.72 5.48
C ALA A 216 -8.08 -14.47 5.65
N ALA A 217 -8.44 -13.22 5.99
CA ALA A 217 -9.77 -12.82 6.44
C ALA A 217 -10.64 -12.26 5.30
N ILE A 218 -11.96 -12.36 5.46
CA ILE A 218 -12.96 -11.73 4.57
C ILE A 218 -13.24 -10.31 5.07
N SER A 219 -13.46 -9.37 4.16
CA SER A 219 -13.99 -8.02 4.39
C SER A 219 -15.33 -7.79 3.68
N ASP A 220 -15.62 -8.58 2.65
CA ASP A 220 -16.83 -8.53 1.83
C ASP A 220 -17.28 -9.95 1.46
N TRP A 221 -18.39 -10.40 2.05
CA TRP A 221 -18.92 -11.74 1.80
C TRP A 221 -19.54 -11.92 0.40
N TYR A 222 -19.93 -10.83 -0.28
CA TYR A 222 -20.29 -10.89 -1.71
C TYR A 222 -19.07 -11.36 -2.48
N ARG A 223 -17.93 -10.68 -2.35
CA ARG A 223 -16.71 -11.01 -3.12
C ARG A 223 -15.99 -12.27 -2.65
N TYR A 224 -16.42 -12.88 -1.53
CA TYR A 224 -16.05 -14.25 -1.16
C TYR A 224 -16.91 -15.30 -1.88
N SER A 225 -18.23 -15.08 -1.97
CA SER A 225 -19.21 -16.04 -2.48
C SER A 225 -19.51 -15.90 -3.98
N ARG A 226 -19.26 -14.71 -4.53
CA ARG A 226 -19.59 -14.19 -5.86
C ARG A 226 -18.40 -13.37 -6.40
N THR A 227 -18.37 -13.06 -7.69
CA THR A 227 -17.41 -12.14 -8.31
C THR A 227 -18.09 -11.47 -9.50
N ASN A 228 -18.24 -10.15 -9.42
CA ASN A 228 -18.68 -9.26 -10.51
C ASN A 228 -19.89 -9.80 -11.32
N GLY A 229 -21.01 -10.06 -10.63
CA GLY A 229 -22.25 -10.59 -11.22
C GLY A 229 -22.33 -12.12 -11.28
N ILE A 230 -21.33 -12.87 -10.82
CA ILE A 230 -21.27 -14.33 -11.02
C ILE A 230 -21.01 -15.08 -9.71
N ARG A 231 -21.87 -16.04 -9.37
CA ARG A 231 -21.71 -16.91 -8.19
C ARG A 231 -20.62 -17.98 -8.34
N HIS A 232 -19.93 -18.32 -7.25
CA HIS A 232 -18.97 -19.43 -7.21
C HIS A 232 -19.66 -20.78 -6.99
N ASN A 233 -20.68 -20.78 -6.11
CA ASN A 233 -21.50 -21.94 -5.75
C ASN A 233 -22.97 -21.51 -5.63
N THR A 234 -23.87 -22.46 -5.39
CA THR A 234 -25.31 -22.25 -5.20
C THR A 234 -25.69 -22.59 -3.76
N ASN A 235 -26.60 -21.82 -3.14
CA ASN A 235 -27.02 -21.94 -1.72
C ASN A 235 -25.82 -21.91 -0.74
N TYR A 236 -24.79 -21.13 -1.06
CA TYR A 236 -23.51 -21.18 -0.34
C TYR A 236 -23.58 -20.66 1.11
N PRO A 237 -24.28 -19.56 1.44
CA PRO A 237 -24.45 -19.08 2.82
C PRO A 237 -25.06 -20.12 3.76
N ALA A 238 -26.17 -20.73 3.35
CA ALA A 238 -26.79 -21.84 4.08
C ALA A 238 -25.85 -23.05 4.19
N GLY A 239 -25.10 -23.36 3.13
CA GLY A 239 -24.12 -24.43 3.12
C GLY A 239 -23.00 -24.24 4.16
N LEU A 240 -22.43 -23.03 4.26
CA LEU A 240 -21.40 -22.72 5.25
C LEU A 240 -21.98 -22.65 6.67
N SER A 241 -23.11 -21.97 6.85
CA SER A 241 -23.86 -21.91 8.12
C SER A 241 -24.10 -23.31 8.68
N ASN A 242 -24.70 -24.21 7.88
CA ASN A 242 -24.94 -25.61 8.26
C ASN A 242 -23.68 -26.41 8.58
N ASN A 243 -22.51 -26.05 8.06
CA ASN A 243 -21.27 -26.75 8.40
C ASN A 243 -20.76 -26.37 9.79
N VAL A 244 -20.87 -25.09 10.18
CA VAL A 244 -20.38 -24.59 11.48
C VAL A 244 -21.42 -24.69 12.61
N THR A 245 -22.72 -24.73 12.32
CA THR A 245 -23.76 -24.95 13.35
C THR A 245 -23.48 -26.23 14.15
N ASN A 246 -23.69 -26.21 15.47
CA ASN A 246 -23.63 -27.42 16.29
C ASN A 246 -24.57 -28.53 15.77
N PRO A 247 -24.19 -29.83 15.78
CA PRO A 247 -24.96 -30.93 15.18
C PRO A 247 -26.42 -31.07 15.63
N ASP A 248 -26.70 -30.79 16.90
CA ASP A 248 -28.01 -30.83 17.54
C ASP A 248 -28.87 -29.59 17.25
N ARG A 249 -28.25 -28.43 17.04
CA ARG A 249 -28.93 -27.16 16.71
C ARG A 249 -29.24 -27.02 15.20
N LYS A 250 -28.86 -27.99 14.35
CA LYS A 250 -29.06 -27.91 12.89
C LYS A 250 -30.52 -27.87 12.46
N ASP A 251 -31.40 -28.61 13.14
CA ASP A 251 -32.83 -28.64 12.82
C ASP A 251 -33.52 -27.32 13.24
N LEU A 252 -33.14 -26.77 14.40
CA LEU A 252 -33.58 -25.45 14.86
C LEU A 252 -33.19 -24.36 13.86
N CYS A 253 -31.94 -24.35 13.40
CA CYS A 253 -31.43 -23.37 12.43
C CYS A 253 -31.85 -23.62 10.97
N ALA A 254 -32.76 -24.57 10.69
CA ALA A 254 -33.20 -24.82 9.31
C ALA A 254 -33.96 -23.64 8.68
N PRO A 255 -34.97 -23.01 9.33
CA PRO A 255 -35.71 -21.90 8.73
C PRO A 255 -34.83 -20.68 8.43
N THR A 256 -33.87 -20.38 9.32
CA THR A 256 -32.89 -19.29 9.14
C THR A 256 -32.04 -19.50 7.88
N ARG A 257 -31.65 -20.75 7.59
CA ARG A 257 -30.91 -21.12 6.36
C ARG A 257 -31.79 -21.14 5.11
N ASP A 258 -33.04 -21.55 5.23
CA ASP A 258 -34.01 -21.52 4.13
C ASP A 258 -34.34 -20.08 3.72
N GLU A 259 -34.36 -19.12 4.66
CA GLU A 259 -34.50 -17.70 4.35
C GLU A 259 -33.24 -17.14 3.67
N MET A 260 -32.03 -17.47 4.13
CA MET A 260 -30.80 -17.06 3.42
C MET A 260 -30.80 -17.53 1.96
N ASN A 261 -31.22 -18.77 1.70
CA ASN A 261 -31.38 -19.31 0.34
C ASN A 261 -32.43 -18.59 -0.51
N LEU A 262 -33.38 -17.88 0.11
CA LEU A 262 -34.44 -17.14 -0.58
C LEU A 262 -34.00 -15.71 -0.97
N VAL A 263 -32.94 -15.19 -0.35
CA VAL A 263 -32.50 -13.79 -0.51
C VAL A 263 -31.04 -13.63 -0.96
N ASP A 264 -30.24 -14.70 -1.06
CA ASP A 264 -28.83 -14.61 -1.44
C ASP A 264 -28.57 -14.25 -2.93
N GLY A 265 -29.61 -14.10 -3.75
CA GLY A 265 -29.50 -13.66 -5.15
C GLY A 265 -28.87 -14.70 -6.08
N ASP A 266 -29.08 -15.99 -5.85
CA ASP A 266 -28.52 -17.07 -6.68
C ASP A 266 -29.00 -17.08 -8.13
N GLU A 267 -30.20 -16.56 -8.39
CA GLU A 267 -30.81 -16.41 -9.70
C GLU A 267 -30.05 -15.44 -10.61
N THR A 268 -29.61 -14.29 -10.07
CA THR A 268 -28.95 -13.23 -10.83
C THR A 268 -27.44 -13.33 -10.73
N GLY A 269 -26.90 -13.36 -9.50
CA GLY A 269 -25.45 -13.20 -9.26
C GLY A 269 -25.07 -11.83 -8.71
N ASP A 270 -26.03 -10.90 -8.63
CA ASP A 270 -25.83 -9.47 -8.34
C ASP A 270 -25.70 -9.15 -6.83
N VAL A 271 -25.27 -7.92 -6.54
CA VAL A 271 -25.28 -7.33 -5.19
C VAL A 271 -26.69 -6.87 -4.85
N ASN A 272 -27.19 -7.34 -3.71
CA ASN A 272 -28.50 -6.97 -3.16
C ASN A 272 -28.36 -6.65 -1.66
N ALA A 273 -29.47 -6.31 -0.99
CA ALA A 273 -29.45 -5.90 0.42
C ALA A 273 -28.88 -6.96 1.39
N PHE A 274 -29.02 -8.26 1.09
CA PHE A 274 -28.43 -9.33 1.91
C PHE A 274 -26.89 -9.33 1.84
N TRP A 275 -26.33 -8.94 0.69
CA TRP A 275 -24.90 -8.84 0.49
C TRP A 275 -24.31 -7.52 1.00
N ASP A 276 -25.04 -6.41 0.84
CA ASP A 276 -24.61 -5.08 1.31
C ASP A 276 -24.49 -5.00 2.84
N GLU A 277 -25.39 -5.66 3.58
CA GLU A 277 -25.31 -5.90 5.03
C GLU A 277 -24.00 -6.62 5.46
N ARG A 278 -23.35 -7.33 4.53
CA ARG A 278 -22.19 -8.21 4.75
C ARG A 278 -20.91 -7.67 4.09
N ASN A 279 -20.88 -6.39 3.74
CA ASN A 279 -19.72 -5.70 3.21
C ASN A 279 -19.14 -4.72 4.26
N TYR A 280 -18.16 -5.16 5.03
CA TYR A 280 -17.57 -4.35 6.11
C TYR A 280 -16.76 -3.16 5.58
N GLN A 281 -16.45 -3.12 4.28
CA GLN A 281 -15.84 -1.96 3.63
C GLN A 281 -16.74 -0.71 3.69
N ASN A 282 -18.07 -0.89 3.75
CA ASN A 282 -19.04 0.21 3.91
C ASN A 282 -18.84 1.01 5.22
N ASP A 283 -18.26 0.38 6.25
CA ASP A 283 -18.07 0.94 7.60
C ASP A 283 -16.58 1.19 7.94
N VAL A 284 -15.68 1.19 6.96
CA VAL A 284 -14.23 1.38 7.16
C VAL A 284 -13.86 2.65 7.92
N ASP A 285 -14.62 3.74 7.72
CA ASP A 285 -14.46 5.03 8.40
C ASP A 285 -14.65 4.94 9.93
N ASN A 286 -15.33 3.90 10.43
CA ASN A 286 -15.51 3.66 11.86
C ASN A 286 -14.29 2.99 12.51
N VAL A 287 -13.39 2.36 11.75
CA VAL A 287 -12.26 1.58 12.30
C VAL A 287 -11.32 2.48 13.11
N LYS A 288 -11.04 2.11 14.37
CA LYS A 288 -10.08 2.80 15.26
C LYS A 288 -8.98 1.89 15.81
N ALA A 289 -9.14 0.58 15.71
CA ALA A 289 -8.13 -0.40 16.09
C ALA A 289 -6.97 -0.40 15.07
N SER A 290 -5.73 -0.60 15.53
CA SER A 290 -4.60 -0.85 14.61
C SER A 290 -4.66 -2.26 14.01
N ILE A 291 -4.02 -2.51 12.86
CA ILE A 291 -4.21 -3.77 12.11
C ILE A 291 -2.88 -4.41 11.70
N PHE A 292 -2.59 -5.63 12.17
CA PHE A 292 -1.52 -6.47 11.60
C PHE A 292 -2.12 -7.59 10.76
N ALA A 293 -2.31 -7.33 9.47
CA ALA A 293 -2.90 -8.29 8.55
C ALA A 293 -1.87 -9.34 8.08
N VAL A 294 -2.31 -10.55 7.80
CA VAL A 294 -1.50 -11.52 7.03
C VAL A 294 -2.34 -12.20 5.98
N HIS A 295 -1.98 -12.11 4.70
CA HIS A 295 -2.79 -12.67 3.61
C HIS A 295 -1.96 -13.48 2.63
N GLY A 296 -2.44 -14.67 2.28
CA GLY A 296 -1.78 -15.52 1.29
C GLY A 296 -1.96 -14.94 -0.11
N LEU A 297 -0.86 -14.51 -0.75
CA LEU A 297 -0.87 -14.15 -2.18
C LEU A 297 -1.46 -15.29 -3.02
N ASN A 298 -1.19 -16.53 -2.63
CA ASN A 298 -1.63 -17.71 -3.35
C ASN A 298 -2.99 -18.26 -2.90
N ASP A 299 -3.70 -17.57 -2.00
CA ASP A 299 -5.00 -17.99 -1.46
C ASP A 299 -6.10 -17.91 -2.53
N ASP A 300 -6.61 -19.08 -2.92
CA ASP A 300 -7.74 -19.25 -3.83
C ASP A 300 -9.06 -19.52 -3.07
N ASN A 301 -9.02 -19.66 -1.73
CA ASN A 301 -10.18 -19.70 -0.84
C ASN A 301 -10.59 -18.27 -0.48
N VAL A 302 -9.89 -17.63 0.47
CA VAL A 302 -10.12 -16.24 0.84
C VAL A 302 -9.18 -15.37 0.01
N ARG A 303 -9.66 -14.94 -1.14
CA ARG A 303 -8.83 -14.37 -2.20
C ARG A 303 -8.33 -12.96 -1.85
N MET A 304 -7.26 -12.53 -2.54
CA MET A 304 -6.57 -11.26 -2.27
C MET A 304 -7.46 -10.02 -2.40
N SER A 305 -8.56 -10.08 -3.14
CA SER A 305 -9.65 -9.08 -3.17
C SER A 305 -10.11 -8.66 -1.78
N GLN A 306 -10.24 -9.63 -0.87
CA GLN A 306 -10.66 -9.44 0.52
C GLN A 306 -9.67 -8.65 1.38
N PHE A 307 -8.40 -8.66 0.98
CA PHE A 307 -7.34 -7.91 1.64
C PHE A 307 -7.08 -6.57 0.93
N GLY A 308 -6.92 -6.56 -0.40
CA GLY A 308 -6.33 -5.44 -1.12
C GLY A 308 -7.15 -4.15 -1.10
N GLU A 309 -8.48 -4.25 -1.20
CA GLU A 309 -9.37 -3.08 -1.14
C GLU A 309 -9.56 -2.60 0.30
N TRP A 310 -9.86 -3.51 1.23
CA TRP A 310 -9.92 -3.22 2.67
C TRP A 310 -8.64 -2.52 3.16
N TRP A 311 -7.47 -3.03 2.78
CA TRP A 311 -6.17 -2.44 3.11
C TRP A 311 -5.95 -1.04 2.50
N SER A 312 -6.54 -0.76 1.34
CA SER A 312 -6.47 0.55 0.68
C SER A 312 -7.43 1.55 1.34
N ALA A 313 -8.65 1.15 1.65
CA ALA A 313 -9.62 1.97 2.38
C ALA A 313 -9.15 2.28 3.83
N LEU A 314 -8.46 1.32 4.48
CA LEU A 314 -7.74 1.52 5.74
C LEU A 314 -6.54 2.47 5.61
N ALA A 315 -5.97 2.62 4.42
CA ALA A 315 -4.90 3.58 4.15
C ALA A 315 -5.44 5.01 4.08
N GLU A 316 -6.53 5.20 3.35
CA GLU A 316 -7.25 6.48 3.23
C GLU A 316 -7.77 6.95 4.60
N ASN A 317 -8.22 6.01 5.44
CA ASN A 317 -8.60 6.26 6.84
C ASN A 317 -7.44 6.37 7.84
N ASN A 318 -6.18 6.39 7.37
CA ASN A 318 -4.98 6.58 8.19
C ASN A 318 -4.81 5.54 9.34
N VAL A 319 -5.39 4.34 9.20
CA VAL A 319 -5.36 3.32 10.26
C VAL A 319 -3.93 2.78 10.45
N PRO A 320 -3.35 2.80 11.68
CA PRO A 320 -2.01 2.28 11.93
C PRO A 320 -1.94 0.78 11.66
N ARG A 321 -1.05 0.33 10.77
CA ARG A 321 -1.10 -1.04 10.24
C ARG A 321 0.24 -1.62 9.81
N LYS A 322 0.31 -2.96 9.75
CA LYS A 322 1.44 -3.78 9.25
C LYS A 322 0.87 -4.96 8.45
N VAL A 323 1.60 -5.49 7.47
CA VAL A 323 1.15 -6.65 6.67
C VAL A 323 2.29 -7.63 6.34
N TRP A 324 2.00 -8.93 6.43
CA TRP A 324 2.79 -9.98 5.80
C TRP A 324 2.04 -10.60 4.60
N LEU A 325 2.75 -10.84 3.49
CA LEU A 325 2.18 -11.43 2.26
C LEU A 325 2.97 -12.68 1.82
N PRO A 326 2.76 -13.85 2.47
CA PRO A 326 3.32 -15.12 2.03
C PRO A 326 2.81 -15.58 0.65
N ARG A 327 3.62 -16.35 -0.08
CA ARG A 327 3.22 -17.09 -1.30
C ARG A 327 2.54 -18.42 -0.96
N LEU A 328 1.67 -18.40 0.02
CA LEU A 328 0.86 -19.54 0.45
C LEU A 328 -0.60 -19.35 0.08
N GLY A 329 -1.34 -20.46 0.09
CA GLY A 329 -2.80 -20.43 0.15
C GLY A 329 -3.28 -20.15 1.58
N HIS A 330 -4.28 -20.88 2.04
CA HIS A 330 -5.03 -20.60 3.27
C HIS A 330 -4.33 -21.07 4.57
N VAL A 331 -3.03 -20.77 4.67
CA VAL A 331 -2.10 -21.29 5.69
C VAL A 331 -1.90 -20.27 6.81
N ASP A 332 -1.71 -20.75 8.03
CA ASP A 332 -1.40 -19.88 9.17
C ASP A 332 0.08 -19.45 9.18
N PRO A 333 0.44 -18.20 9.53
CA PRO A 333 1.82 -17.78 9.68
C PRO A 333 2.60 -18.59 10.72
N PHE A 334 1.93 -19.07 11.77
CA PHE A 334 2.49 -20.01 12.74
C PHE A 334 2.92 -21.33 12.08
N ASP A 335 2.27 -21.73 10.98
CA ASP A 335 2.57 -22.96 10.21
C ASP A 335 3.45 -22.71 8.98
N ALA A 336 4.03 -21.51 8.86
CA ALA A 336 4.83 -21.11 7.70
C ALA A 336 6.15 -20.43 8.04
N ARG A 337 6.17 -19.65 9.13
CA ARG A 337 7.29 -18.81 9.56
C ARG A 337 7.28 -18.63 11.08
N ARG A 338 7.14 -19.75 11.80
CA ARG A 338 6.73 -19.82 13.22
C ARG A 338 7.52 -18.90 14.16
N ALA A 339 8.85 -18.94 14.09
CA ALA A 339 9.70 -18.22 15.04
C ALA A 339 9.59 -16.70 14.87
N GLU A 340 9.68 -16.20 13.64
CA GLU A 340 9.54 -14.78 13.35
C GLU A 340 8.09 -14.32 13.54
N TRP A 341 7.09 -15.15 13.23
CA TRP A 341 5.68 -14.84 13.48
C TRP A 341 5.44 -14.59 14.97
N VAL A 342 5.85 -15.53 15.83
CA VAL A 342 5.67 -15.39 17.29
C VAL A 342 6.45 -14.20 17.83
N ASP A 343 7.67 -13.91 17.36
CA ASP A 343 8.40 -12.69 17.77
C ASP A 343 7.68 -11.39 17.36
N THR A 344 7.20 -11.32 16.12
CA THR A 344 6.56 -10.13 15.55
C THR A 344 5.19 -9.88 16.18
N LEU A 345 4.40 -10.95 16.37
CA LEU A 345 3.10 -10.90 17.05
C LEU A 345 3.26 -10.50 18.52
N HIS A 346 4.27 -11.05 19.21
CA HIS A 346 4.57 -10.71 20.60
C HIS A 346 4.92 -9.23 20.75
N LYS A 347 5.81 -8.69 19.89
CA LYS A 347 6.09 -7.24 19.86
C LYS A 347 4.85 -6.40 19.55
N TRP A 348 4.00 -6.84 18.62
CA TRP A 348 2.79 -6.11 18.21
C TRP A 348 1.79 -5.99 19.37
N PHE A 349 1.48 -7.09 20.05
CA PHE A 349 0.64 -7.06 21.25
C PHE A 349 1.29 -6.29 22.40
N ASP A 350 2.58 -6.48 22.68
CA ASP A 350 3.27 -5.74 23.74
C ASP A 350 3.25 -4.22 23.52
N PHE A 351 3.34 -3.76 22.26
CA PHE A 351 3.25 -2.33 21.93
C PHE A 351 1.83 -1.78 22.13
N TRP A 352 0.82 -2.41 21.53
CA TRP A 352 -0.55 -1.88 21.56
C TRP A 352 -1.28 -2.12 22.88
N LEU A 353 -1.10 -3.30 23.49
CA LEU A 353 -1.83 -3.75 24.67
C LEU A 353 -1.11 -3.47 25.99
N MET A 354 0.23 -3.47 26.01
CA MET A 354 1.06 -3.28 27.22
C MET A 354 1.92 -1.98 27.19
N ASP A 355 1.72 -1.14 26.17
CA ASP A 355 2.43 0.15 25.94
C ASP A 355 3.97 0.03 25.82
N VAL A 356 4.49 -1.17 25.57
CA VAL A 356 5.93 -1.45 25.56
C VAL A 356 6.58 -0.87 24.30
N GLN A 357 7.50 0.08 24.49
CA GLN A 357 8.20 0.75 23.40
C GLN A 357 9.33 -0.12 22.84
N ASN A 358 8.99 -0.93 21.82
CA ASN A 358 9.86 -2.00 21.28
C ASN A 358 10.22 -1.84 19.79
N GLY A 359 9.77 -0.76 19.14
CA GLY A 359 10.12 -0.43 17.76
C GLY A 359 9.29 -1.10 16.67
N ILE A 360 8.26 -1.91 16.98
CA ILE A 360 7.44 -2.61 15.97
C ILE A 360 6.80 -1.68 14.93
N MET A 361 6.43 -0.46 15.33
CA MET A 361 5.88 0.59 14.46
C MET A 361 6.94 1.40 13.68
N SER A 362 8.23 1.10 13.88
CA SER A 362 9.36 1.66 13.12
C SER A 362 10.04 0.63 12.21
N GLU A 363 9.65 -0.64 12.33
CA GLU A 363 9.95 -1.66 11.31
C GLU A 363 9.17 -1.37 10.00
N PRO A 364 9.59 -1.96 8.86
CA PRO A 364 8.83 -1.88 7.61
C PRO A 364 7.36 -2.29 7.76
N GLN A 365 6.48 -1.58 7.04
CA GLN A 365 5.03 -1.79 7.07
C GLN A 365 4.64 -3.11 6.39
N ALA A 366 5.36 -3.52 5.34
CA ALA A 366 5.04 -4.71 4.56
C ALA A 366 6.23 -5.67 4.45
N THR A 367 5.98 -6.97 4.62
CA THR A 367 6.95 -8.04 4.37
C THR A 367 6.36 -9.03 3.38
N VAL A 368 6.88 -9.06 2.15
CA VAL A 368 6.33 -9.80 1.01
C VAL A 368 7.23 -10.99 0.67
N GLU A 369 6.65 -12.16 0.43
CA GLU A 369 7.39 -13.30 -0.12
C GLU A 369 7.54 -13.12 -1.64
N MET A 370 8.77 -13.01 -2.13
CA MET A 370 9.08 -12.71 -3.53
C MET A 370 9.31 -13.98 -4.37
N GLN A 371 9.89 -15.00 -3.76
CA GLN A 371 10.07 -16.37 -4.27
C GLN A 371 9.93 -17.35 -3.10
N PRO A 372 9.80 -18.68 -3.30
CA PRO A 372 9.64 -19.62 -2.18
C PRO A 372 10.74 -19.49 -1.11
N ASN A 373 10.34 -19.09 0.11
CA ASN A 373 11.20 -18.74 1.26
C ASN A 373 12.13 -17.52 1.08
N VAL A 374 11.98 -16.72 0.04
CA VAL A 374 12.70 -15.45 -0.16
C VAL A 374 11.76 -14.29 0.17
N TRP A 375 12.04 -13.62 1.29
CA TRP A 375 11.23 -12.48 1.78
C TRP A 375 11.92 -11.14 1.49
N GLN A 376 11.11 -10.11 1.20
CA GLN A 376 11.55 -8.73 1.04
C GLN A 376 10.65 -7.81 1.86
N ASP A 377 11.27 -6.92 2.64
CA ASP A 377 10.57 -5.85 3.32
C ASP A 377 10.37 -4.62 2.42
N ALA A 378 9.29 -3.89 2.65
CA ALA A 378 8.94 -2.65 1.96
C ALA A 378 8.27 -1.65 2.91
N ALA A 379 8.47 -0.35 2.63
CA ALA A 379 7.85 0.72 3.42
C ALA A 379 6.31 0.76 3.32
N SER A 380 5.75 0.17 2.26
CA SER A 380 4.31 0.00 2.07
C SER A 380 4.00 -1.25 1.24
N TRP A 381 2.74 -1.71 1.30
CA TRP A 381 2.10 -2.44 0.21
C TRP A 381 0.84 -1.65 -0.20
N PRO A 382 0.54 -1.43 -1.49
CA PRO A 382 1.42 -1.62 -2.66
C PRO A 382 2.81 -1.00 -2.50
N ALA A 383 3.80 -1.54 -3.21
CA ALA A 383 5.19 -1.12 -3.05
C ALA A 383 5.38 0.38 -3.41
N PRO A 384 6.30 1.10 -2.74
CA PRO A 384 6.59 2.49 -3.08
C PRO A 384 7.02 2.63 -4.54
N GLY A 385 6.45 3.60 -5.25
CA GLY A 385 6.70 3.80 -6.69
C GLY A 385 5.92 2.86 -7.62
N THR A 386 4.89 2.15 -7.14
CA THR A 386 3.88 1.56 -8.03
C THR A 386 3.14 2.65 -8.81
N GLU A 387 3.05 2.51 -10.13
CA GLU A 387 2.18 3.31 -11.00
C GLU A 387 1.37 2.39 -11.94
N ASN A 388 0.20 2.87 -12.39
CA ASN A 388 -0.66 2.12 -13.32
C ASN A 388 -0.19 2.31 -14.77
N VAL A 389 0.35 1.26 -15.37
CA VAL A 389 0.84 1.22 -16.76
C VAL A 389 -0.15 0.48 -17.65
N SER A 390 -0.70 1.15 -18.66
CA SER A 390 -1.55 0.50 -19.67
C SER A 390 -0.68 -0.25 -20.69
N VAL A 391 -1.02 -1.51 -20.96
CA VAL A 391 -0.37 -2.40 -21.92
C VAL A 391 -1.41 -2.92 -22.89
N ASN A 392 -1.26 -2.62 -24.18
CA ASN A 392 -2.23 -2.95 -25.23
C ASN A 392 -2.28 -4.47 -25.47
N LEU A 393 -3.49 -5.02 -25.62
CA LEU A 393 -3.73 -6.41 -26.03
C LEU A 393 -3.70 -6.48 -27.56
N ALA A 394 -2.50 -6.38 -28.13
CA ALA A 394 -2.29 -6.14 -29.55
C ALA A 394 -2.56 -7.38 -30.42
N GLY A 395 -3.36 -7.21 -31.47
CA GLY A 395 -3.68 -8.29 -32.41
C GLY A 395 -2.61 -8.48 -33.48
N THR A 396 -2.18 -9.73 -33.69
CA THR A 396 -1.23 -10.12 -34.76
C THR A 396 -2.01 -10.53 -36.02
N GLU A 397 -2.48 -11.77 -36.08
CA GLU A 397 -3.36 -12.31 -37.13
C GLU A 397 -4.42 -13.29 -36.57
N ALA A 398 -5.45 -13.57 -37.35
CA ALA A 398 -6.62 -14.33 -36.89
C ALA A 398 -6.27 -15.80 -36.56
N GLY A 399 -6.33 -16.14 -35.26
CA GLY A 399 -6.08 -17.49 -34.75
C GLY A 399 -4.67 -17.72 -34.19
N ALA A 400 -3.76 -16.75 -34.34
CA ALA A 400 -2.47 -16.69 -33.67
C ALA A 400 -2.58 -15.99 -32.29
N ALA A 401 -1.58 -16.16 -31.44
CA ALA A 401 -1.44 -15.37 -30.21
C ALA A 401 -1.07 -13.91 -30.55
N GLY A 402 -1.58 -12.97 -29.76
CA GLY A 402 -1.28 -11.54 -29.85
C GLY A 402 -0.08 -11.12 -29.01
N ASP A 403 0.24 -9.84 -29.05
CA ASP A 403 1.38 -9.23 -28.35
C ASP A 403 0.91 -8.37 -27.16
N LEU A 404 1.79 -8.14 -26.18
CA LEU A 404 1.64 -7.15 -25.12
C LEU A 404 2.57 -5.97 -25.37
N LEU A 405 2.01 -4.81 -25.73
CA LEU A 405 2.78 -3.67 -26.22
C LEU A 405 2.44 -2.38 -25.45
N LEU A 406 3.44 -1.57 -25.10
CA LEU A 406 3.24 -0.22 -24.55
C LEU A 406 2.69 0.76 -25.60
N ALA A 407 3.03 0.55 -26.88
CA ALA A 407 2.43 1.25 -28.01
C ALA A 407 1.22 0.48 -28.59
N PRO A 408 0.24 1.16 -29.23
CA PRO A 408 -0.85 0.49 -29.93
C PRO A 408 -0.36 -0.44 -31.05
N GLY A 409 -0.94 -1.64 -31.13
CA GLY A 409 -0.56 -2.66 -32.12
C GLY A 409 -0.94 -2.30 -33.57
N THR A 410 -0.09 -2.70 -34.52
CA THR A 410 -0.27 -2.41 -35.96
C THR A 410 -0.85 -3.58 -36.77
N GLY A 411 -1.16 -4.71 -36.15
CA GLY A 411 -1.67 -5.92 -36.80
C GLY A 411 -3.20 -5.97 -36.90
N ALA A 412 -3.78 -7.15 -36.66
CA ALA A 412 -5.22 -7.39 -36.74
C ALA A 412 -6.03 -6.46 -35.82
N GLU A 413 -7.01 -5.78 -36.40
CA GLU A 413 -7.93 -4.89 -35.66
C GLU A 413 -8.88 -5.66 -34.74
N THR A 414 -9.33 -6.84 -35.17
CA THR A 414 -10.19 -7.70 -34.37
C THR A 414 -9.68 -9.13 -34.30
N LEU A 415 -9.85 -9.76 -33.14
CA LEU A 415 -9.61 -11.18 -32.90
C LEU A 415 -10.86 -11.80 -32.27
N SER A 416 -11.21 -13.02 -32.69
CA SER A 416 -12.40 -13.72 -32.22
C SER A 416 -12.08 -15.11 -31.66
N PHE A 417 -12.73 -15.48 -30.57
CA PHE A 417 -12.70 -16.83 -29.99
C PHE A 417 -14.12 -17.26 -29.58
N THR A 418 -14.36 -18.57 -29.44
CA THR A 418 -15.65 -19.09 -28.95
C THR A 418 -15.44 -19.89 -27.67
N GLY A 419 -15.83 -19.30 -26.55
CA GLY A 419 -15.75 -19.94 -25.24
C GLY A 419 -16.76 -21.08 -25.12
N PRO A 420 -16.34 -22.31 -24.78
CA PRO A 420 -17.26 -23.44 -24.63
C PRO A 420 -18.07 -23.35 -23.33
N ALA A 421 -19.33 -23.79 -23.37
CA ALA A 421 -20.17 -23.92 -22.17
C ALA A 421 -19.59 -24.94 -21.17
N ASN A 422 -19.03 -26.05 -21.68
CA ASN A 422 -18.20 -26.95 -20.89
C ASN A 422 -16.79 -26.38 -20.81
N ALA A 423 -16.59 -25.47 -19.84
CA ALA A 423 -15.37 -24.72 -19.67
C ALA A 423 -14.14 -25.62 -19.40
N PRO A 424 -13.00 -25.41 -20.10
CA PRO A 424 -11.72 -25.99 -19.70
C PRO A 424 -11.24 -25.43 -18.35
N ASN A 425 -10.34 -26.16 -17.68
CA ASN A 425 -9.67 -25.67 -16.48
C ASN A 425 -8.57 -24.65 -16.84
N GLU A 426 -8.17 -23.83 -15.86
CA GLU A 426 -7.14 -22.80 -16.02
C GLU A 426 -5.83 -23.33 -16.60
N THR A 427 -5.34 -24.49 -16.11
CA THR A 427 -4.10 -25.10 -16.61
C THR A 427 -4.16 -25.39 -18.12
N SER A 428 -5.29 -25.89 -18.62
CA SER A 428 -5.53 -26.10 -20.06
C SER A 428 -5.71 -24.81 -20.85
N LEU A 429 -6.18 -23.73 -20.22
CA LEU A 429 -6.24 -22.38 -20.82
C LEU A 429 -4.89 -21.67 -20.84
N ILE A 430 -3.98 -21.97 -19.92
CA ILE A 430 -2.66 -21.34 -19.83
C ILE A 430 -1.61 -22.10 -20.65
N THR A 431 -1.70 -23.43 -20.74
CA THR A 431 -0.73 -24.29 -21.43
C THR A 431 -0.68 -23.99 -22.94
N ALA A 432 0.54 -24.04 -23.50
CA ALA A 432 0.86 -23.78 -24.91
C ALA A 432 0.28 -22.44 -25.39
N PRO A 433 0.80 -21.28 -24.92
CA PRO A 433 0.20 -19.97 -25.14
C PRO A 433 0.02 -19.63 -26.62
N GLU A 434 1.01 -19.94 -27.46
CA GLU A 434 1.04 -19.75 -28.92
C GLU A 434 0.26 -20.84 -29.70
N GLY A 435 -0.54 -21.66 -29.00
CA GLY A 435 -1.37 -22.71 -29.59
C GLY A 435 -2.63 -22.19 -30.29
N GLN A 436 -3.65 -23.05 -30.39
CA GLN A 436 -4.92 -22.70 -31.03
C GLN A 436 -5.74 -21.72 -30.19
N GLN A 437 -5.94 -20.49 -30.67
CA GLN A 437 -6.76 -19.46 -30.02
C GLN A 437 -8.28 -19.63 -30.27
N GLY A 438 -8.76 -20.87 -30.46
CA GLY A 438 -10.17 -21.12 -30.80
C GLY A 438 -11.15 -20.90 -29.64
N THR A 439 -10.68 -21.05 -28.40
CA THR A 439 -11.49 -21.03 -27.15
C THR A 439 -11.04 -19.97 -26.14
N ARG A 440 -10.00 -19.22 -26.48
CA ARG A 440 -9.36 -18.16 -25.69
C ARG A 440 -8.55 -17.27 -26.64
N LEU A 441 -8.22 -16.05 -26.24
CA LEU A 441 -7.09 -15.31 -26.82
C LEU A 441 -5.95 -15.29 -25.81
N THR A 442 -4.72 -15.31 -26.31
CA THR A 442 -3.50 -15.21 -25.50
C THR A 442 -2.66 -14.07 -26.07
N PHE A 443 -2.29 -13.11 -25.23
CA PHE A 443 -1.42 -11.98 -25.56
C PHE A 443 -0.13 -12.12 -24.77
N LEU A 444 1.04 -11.91 -25.39
CA LEU A 444 2.35 -12.19 -24.79
C LEU A 444 3.32 -11.02 -24.95
N SER A 445 4.14 -10.73 -23.94
CA SER A 445 5.37 -9.96 -24.18
C SER A 445 6.38 -10.81 -24.96
N GLU A 446 7.37 -10.18 -25.58
CA GLU A 446 8.64 -10.88 -25.83
C GLU A 446 9.36 -11.18 -24.49
N PRO A 447 10.36 -12.08 -24.45
CA PRO A 447 11.12 -12.33 -23.22
C PRO A 447 11.73 -11.04 -22.66
N LEU A 448 11.46 -10.75 -21.39
CA LEU A 448 12.00 -9.57 -20.70
C LEU A 448 13.52 -9.67 -20.60
N THR A 449 14.26 -8.56 -20.69
CA THR A 449 15.72 -8.56 -20.48
C THR A 449 16.11 -8.17 -19.05
N LYS A 450 15.17 -7.63 -18.26
CA LYS A 450 15.32 -7.30 -16.84
C LYS A 450 14.05 -7.69 -16.07
N ASP A 451 14.20 -7.93 -14.78
CA ASP A 451 13.09 -8.24 -13.88
C ASP A 451 12.08 -7.08 -13.82
N LEU A 452 10.79 -7.36 -14.03
CA LEU A 452 9.69 -6.40 -13.88
C LEU A 452 8.79 -6.79 -12.70
N ARG A 453 8.54 -5.87 -11.76
CA ARG A 453 7.64 -6.12 -10.62
C ARG A 453 6.30 -5.42 -10.79
N ILE A 454 5.21 -6.16 -10.53
CA ILE A 454 3.90 -5.58 -10.21
C ILE A 454 3.60 -5.72 -8.72
N SER A 455 2.86 -4.76 -8.16
CA SER A 455 2.41 -4.75 -6.77
C SER A 455 1.10 -3.96 -6.69
N GLY A 456 -0.04 -4.64 -6.52
CA GLY A 456 -1.38 -4.03 -6.52
C GLY A 456 -2.40 -4.82 -7.36
N THR A 457 -3.44 -4.13 -7.85
CA THR A 457 -4.57 -4.71 -8.61
C THR A 457 -4.42 -4.48 -10.12
N PRO A 458 -4.24 -5.53 -10.95
CA PRO A 458 -4.35 -5.41 -12.41
C PRO A 458 -5.80 -5.21 -12.85
N ILE A 459 -6.05 -4.42 -13.89
CA ILE A 459 -7.39 -4.16 -14.43
C ILE A 459 -7.40 -4.48 -15.93
N VAL A 460 -8.41 -5.19 -16.42
CA VAL A 460 -8.57 -5.51 -17.85
C VAL A 460 -9.62 -4.61 -18.48
N ASN A 461 -9.26 -3.97 -19.59
CA ASN A 461 -10.12 -3.12 -20.40
C ASN A 461 -10.34 -3.83 -21.75
N LEU A 462 -11.52 -4.39 -21.97
CA LEU A 462 -11.82 -5.16 -23.17
C LEU A 462 -12.90 -4.45 -23.99
N SER A 463 -12.54 -3.94 -25.17
CA SER A 463 -13.51 -3.44 -26.14
C SER A 463 -13.94 -4.61 -27.03
N ALA A 464 -15.20 -5.05 -26.97
CA ALA A 464 -15.63 -6.30 -27.62
C ALA A 464 -17.11 -6.33 -28.00
N SER A 465 -17.47 -7.24 -28.92
CA SER A 465 -18.85 -7.64 -29.21
C SER A 465 -19.08 -9.13 -28.96
N LEU A 466 -20.28 -9.47 -28.50
CA LEU A 466 -20.66 -10.85 -28.14
C LEU A 466 -21.70 -11.41 -29.12
N SER A 467 -21.66 -12.73 -29.40
CA SER A 467 -22.70 -13.40 -30.20
C SER A 467 -23.95 -13.80 -29.43
N GLN A 468 -23.97 -13.55 -28.11
CA GLN A 468 -25.10 -13.77 -27.20
C GLN A 468 -25.39 -12.46 -26.45
N GLY A 469 -26.60 -12.33 -25.87
CA GLY A 469 -26.95 -11.14 -25.08
C GLY A 469 -26.27 -11.08 -23.70
N GLN A 470 -25.69 -12.19 -23.26
CA GLN A 470 -24.92 -12.32 -22.03
C GLN A 470 -23.79 -13.34 -22.25
N SER A 471 -22.64 -13.10 -21.63
CA SER A 471 -21.60 -14.09 -21.35
C SER A 471 -20.76 -13.63 -20.17
N ASN A 472 -20.16 -14.57 -19.45
CA ASN A 472 -19.00 -14.26 -18.63
C ASN A 472 -17.86 -13.79 -19.55
N LEU A 473 -17.04 -12.87 -19.06
CA LEU A 473 -15.79 -12.43 -19.63
C LEU A 473 -14.72 -12.61 -18.56
N ALA A 474 -13.66 -13.35 -18.87
CA ALA A 474 -12.64 -13.74 -17.90
C ALA A 474 -11.24 -13.48 -18.42
N ALA A 475 -10.33 -13.13 -17.52
CA ALA A 475 -8.92 -12.94 -17.82
C ALA A 475 -8.01 -13.55 -16.73
N MET A 476 -6.82 -13.97 -17.14
CA MET A 476 -5.75 -14.43 -16.26
C MET A 476 -4.43 -13.78 -16.64
N LEU A 477 -3.71 -13.27 -15.63
CA LEU A 477 -2.35 -12.77 -15.77
C LEU A 477 -1.36 -13.87 -15.41
N VAL A 478 -0.45 -14.16 -16.33
CA VAL A 478 0.46 -15.31 -16.30
C VAL A 478 1.91 -14.85 -16.42
N ASP A 479 2.76 -15.43 -15.58
CA ASP A 479 4.22 -15.43 -15.74
C ASP A 479 4.62 -16.73 -16.47
N TYR A 480 5.10 -16.62 -17.70
CA TYR A 480 5.59 -17.74 -18.51
C TYR A 480 7.11 -17.86 -18.41
N GLY A 481 7.58 -18.88 -17.71
CA GLY A 481 8.99 -19.24 -17.56
C GLY A 481 9.24 -20.24 -16.43
N THR A 482 10.16 -21.16 -16.68
CA THR A 482 10.48 -22.30 -15.80
C THR A 482 11.19 -21.86 -14.52
N ALA A 483 10.46 -21.82 -13.42
CA ALA A 483 10.99 -21.44 -12.11
C ALA A 483 10.41 -22.28 -10.97
N ALA A 484 11.04 -22.18 -9.79
CA ALA A 484 10.54 -22.75 -8.55
C ALA A 484 9.32 -21.96 -8.04
N ARG A 485 8.18 -22.64 -7.84
CA ARG A 485 6.91 -22.07 -7.40
C ARG A 485 6.40 -22.79 -6.14
N THR A 486 5.65 -22.07 -5.30
CA THR A 486 4.92 -22.65 -4.16
C THR A 486 3.58 -23.22 -4.64
N PRO A 487 3.29 -24.53 -4.59
CA PRO A 487 2.10 -25.09 -5.27
C PRO A 487 0.76 -24.71 -4.61
N ARG A 488 -0.20 -24.15 -5.38
CA ARG A 488 -1.57 -23.82 -4.93
C ARG A 488 -2.49 -25.04 -4.67
N GLY A 489 -1.99 -26.26 -4.86
CA GLY A 489 -2.81 -27.47 -4.87
C GLY A 489 -2.82 -28.18 -3.51
N THR A 490 -1.96 -29.17 -3.38
CA THR A 490 -1.95 -30.02 -2.19
C THR A 490 -1.35 -29.27 -1.01
N GLY A 491 -2.18 -28.91 -0.02
CA GLY A 491 -1.74 -28.31 1.24
C GLY A 491 -1.27 -26.86 1.14
N ASP A 492 -1.75 -26.11 0.14
CA ASP A 492 -1.64 -24.65 0.06
C ASP A 492 -0.21 -24.09 0.15
N GLY A 493 0.78 -24.90 -0.23
CA GLY A 493 2.20 -24.56 -0.19
C GLY A 493 2.99 -25.13 0.99
N VAL A 494 2.38 -25.94 1.86
CA VAL A 494 3.05 -26.57 3.03
C VAL A 494 2.72 -28.05 3.19
N GLN A 495 3.43 -28.73 4.09
CA GLN A 495 3.08 -30.05 4.62
C GLN A 495 3.55 -30.24 6.06
N ASN A 496 2.72 -30.91 6.86
CA ASN A 496 3.05 -31.27 8.23
C ASN A 496 4.10 -32.38 8.22
N THR A 497 5.08 -32.29 9.11
CA THR A 497 6.06 -33.35 9.38
C THR A 497 5.59 -34.25 10.52
N ALA A 498 6.41 -35.23 10.92
CA ALA A 498 6.16 -36.04 12.11
C ALA A 498 6.72 -35.41 13.41
N ASN A 499 7.48 -34.30 13.31
CA ASN A 499 8.07 -33.63 14.46
C ASN A 499 7.07 -32.68 15.14
N ARG A 500 7.34 -32.30 16.39
CA ARG A 500 6.64 -31.23 17.11
C ARG A 500 7.65 -30.30 17.78
N SER A 501 7.37 -29.00 17.76
CA SER A 501 8.11 -27.98 18.52
C SER A 501 7.16 -27.32 19.53
N CYS A 502 7.67 -26.98 20.72
CA CYS A 502 6.84 -26.48 21.82
C CYS A 502 6.97 -24.96 22.00
N TRP A 503 5.83 -24.26 22.10
CA TRP A 503 5.69 -22.81 21.97
C TRP A 503 4.88 -22.19 23.11
N GLY A 504 5.17 -22.58 24.35
CA GLY A 504 4.47 -22.05 25.52
C GLY A 504 4.78 -22.81 26.81
N ALA A 505 4.06 -22.46 27.87
CA ALA A 505 3.82 -23.34 29.01
C ALA A 505 2.66 -24.30 28.68
N GLN A 506 2.51 -25.38 29.45
CA GLN A 506 1.55 -26.47 29.20
C GLN A 506 0.96 -26.96 30.54
N SER A 507 -0.15 -27.70 30.51
CA SER A 507 -0.76 -28.31 31.70
C SER A 507 -0.81 -29.84 31.58
N GLN A 508 -1.63 -30.51 32.41
CA GLN A 508 -1.95 -31.93 32.24
C GLN A 508 -2.99 -32.18 31.13
N TYR A 509 -3.72 -31.15 30.70
CA TYR A 509 -4.82 -31.24 29.74
C TYR A 509 -4.54 -30.50 28.42
N ASP A 510 -3.70 -29.47 28.44
CA ASP A 510 -3.26 -28.74 27.24
C ASP A 510 -1.74 -28.87 27.01
N ASN A 511 -1.35 -28.88 25.73
CA ASN A 511 0.01 -29.20 25.27
C ASN A 511 0.51 -28.18 24.24
N ALA A 512 1.52 -27.41 24.62
CA ALA A 512 2.10 -26.35 23.79
C ALA A 512 2.89 -26.83 22.55
N CYS A 513 2.74 -28.09 22.11
CA CYS A 513 3.69 -28.79 21.24
C CYS A 513 3.08 -29.13 19.87
N TYR A 514 3.20 -28.21 18.91
CA TYR A 514 2.54 -28.26 17.61
C TYR A 514 3.43 -28.87 16.52
N LEU A 515 2.81 -29.53 15.54
CA LEU A 515 3.48 -30.15 14.39
C LEU A 515 4.43 -29.16 13.71
N GLU A 516 5.65 -29.57 13.42
CA GLU A 516 6.55 -28.79 12.56
C GLU A 516 6.11 -28.93 11.11
N VAL A 517 6.18 -27.85 10.34
CA VAL A 517 5.63 -27.75 8.99
C VAL A 517 6.74 -27.32 8.02
N GLU A 518 6.86 -28.01 6.90
CA GLU A 518 7.84 -27.70 5.84
C GLU A 518 7.17 -27.16 4.58
N ARG A 519 7.89 -26.32 3.83
CA ARG A 519 7.34 -25.52 2.73
C ARG A 519 7.55 -26.22 1.39
N ARG A 520 6.46 -26.44 0.66
CA ARG A 520 6.43 -27.15 -0.63
C ARG A 520 6.89 -26.24 -1.76
N THR A 521 7.80 -26.74 -2.58
CA THR A 521 8.26 -26.10 -3.82
C THR A 521 8.18 -27.10 -4.97
N ALA A 522 7.74 -26.64 -6.14
CA ALA A 522 7.78 -27.42 -7.38
C ALA A 522 8.23 -26.54 -8.55
N THR A 523 8.96 -27.10 -9.51
CA THR A 523 9.27 -26.42 -10.77
C THR A 523 8.04 -26.39 -11.66
N ALA A 524 7.72 -25.23 -12.24
CA ALA A 524 6.65 -25.09 -13.23
C ALA A 524 7.06 -24.10 -14.33
N ASP A 525 6.69 -24.40 -15.57
CA ASP A 525 7.01 -23.63 -16.79
C ASP A 525 6.14 -22.36 -16.95
N PHE A 526 5.11 -22.22 -16.12
CA PHE A 526 4.29 -21.02 -16.01
C PHE A 526 3.70 -20.89 -14.61
N TRP A 527 3.21 -19.69 -14.30
CA TRP A 527 2.53 -19.37 -13.05
C TRP A 527 1.38 -18.41 -13.29
N ARG A 528 0.16 -18.81 -12.88
CA ARG A 528 -0.97 -17.88 -12.80
C ARG A 528 -0.71 -16.93 -11.64
N ALA A 529 -0.34 -15.69 -11.94
CA ALA A 529 -0.19 -14.64 -10.94
C ALA A 529 -1.58 -14.26 -10.41
N SER A 530 -2.44 -13.74 -11.30
CA SER A 530 -3.78 -13.27 -10.98
C SER A 530 -4.84 -13.75 -11.99
N ARG A 531 -6.11 -13.62 -11.63
CA ARG A 531 -7.31 -13.95 -12.43
C ARG A 531 -8.46 -13.03 -12.05
N GLY A 532 -9.44 -12.88 -12.93
CA GLY A 532 -10.65 -12.08 -12.70
C GLY A 532 -11.70 -12.37 -13.75
N VAL A 533 -12.96 -12.06 -13.43
CA VAL A 533 -14.12 -12.34 -14.28
C VAL A 533 -15.19 -11.28 -14.08
N LEU A 534 -16.07 -11.11 -15.07
CA LEU A 534 -17.20 -10.18 -15.10
C LEU A 534 -18.37 -10.81 -15.87
N ASP A 535 -19.61 -10.64 -15.41
CA ASP A 535 -20.78 -10.81 -16.27
C ASP A 535 -20.92 -9.58 -17.19
N SER A 536 -20.95 -9.80 -18.50
CA SER A 536 -21.14 -8.75 -19.52
C SER A 536 -22.36 -7.83 -19.31
N SER A 537 -23.37 -8.29 -18.57
CA SER A 537 -24.58 -7.54 -18.22
C SER A 537 -24.31 -6.48 -17.16
N ASN A 538 -23.29 -6.69 -16.32
CA ASN A 538 -22.94 -5.88 -15.16
C ASN A 538 -21.82 -4.87 -15.41
N ARG A 539 -21.42 -4.67 -16.68
CA ARG A 539 -20.39 -3.70 -17.09
C ARG A 539 -20.58 -2.27 -16.57
N ASP A 540 -21.83 -1.87 -16.27
CA ASP A 540 -22.20 -0.53 -15.81
C ASP A 540 -22.55 -0.49 -14.31
N THR A 541 -22.88 -1.64 -13.69
CA THR A 541 -23.40 -1.75 -12.32
C THR A 541 -23.51 -3.21 -11.84
N LEU A 542 -23.27 -3.43 -10.54
CA LEU A 542 -23.46 -4.72 -9.87
C LEU A 542 -24.78 -4.83 -9.08
N VAL A 543 -25.63 -3.80 -9.10
CA VAL A 543 -26.86 -3.78 -8.29
C VAL A 543 -27.94 -4.66 -8.92
N ASP A 544 -28.56 -5.51 -8.11
CA ASP A 544 -29.59 -6.47 -8.53
C ASP A 544 -30.76 -5.79 -9.26
N GLY A 545 -31.16 -6.41 -10.37
CA GLY A 545 -32.18 -5.88 -11.28
C GLY A 545 -31.74 -4.67 -12.13
N GLN A 546 -30.49 -4.20 -12.02
CA GLN A 546 -29.94 -3.14 -12.88
C GLN A 546 -28.99 -3.66 -13.97
N ALA A 547 -28.66 -4.95 -13.98
CA ALA A 547 -27.89 -5.58 -15.04
C ALA A 547 -28.53 -5.35 -16.43
N THR A 548 -27.73 -4.95 -17.42
CA THR A 548 -28.19 -4.60 -18.78
C THR A 548 -27.53 -5.51 -19.84
N PRO A 549 -28.22 -6.57 -20.30
CA PRO A 549 -27.75 -7.44 -21.38
C PRO A 549 -27.34 -6.67 -22.64
N VAL A 550 -26.30 -7.15 -23.31
CA VAL A 550 -25.75 -6.51 -24.52
C VAL A 550 -26.57 -6.84 -25.76
N THR A 551 -26.59 -5.94 -26.75
CA THR A 551 -27.11 -6.27 -28.08
C THR A 551 -26.10 -7.19 -28.80
N PRO A 552 -26.48 -8.41 -29.25
CA PRO A 552 -25.55 -9.29 -29.94
C PRO A 552 -24.95 -8.65 -31.20
N GLY A 553 -23.63 -8.72 -31.34
CA GLY A 553 -22.86 -8.12 -32.44
C GLY A 553 -22.59 -6.60 -32.32
N GLN A 554 -23.20 -5.89 -31.37
CA GLN A 554 -22.82 -4.52 -31.03
C GLN A 554 -21.55 -4.53 -30.17
N LYS A 555 -20.66 -3.56 -30.37
CA LYS A 555 -19.46 -3.38 -29.55
C LYS A 555 -19.79 -2.59 -28.28
N TYR A 556 -19.22 -3.04 -27.16
CA TYR A 556 -19.24 -2.40 -25.84
C TYR A 556 -17.83 -2.46 -25.27
N ASP A 557 -17.57 -1.61 -24.28
CA ASP A 557 -16.34 -1.65 -23.50
C ASP A 557 -16.65 -2.30 -22.13
N PHE A 558 -15.75 -3.16 -21.66
CA PHE A 558 -15.89 -3.93 -20.44
C PHE A 558 -14.63 -3.74 -19.58
N GLU A 559 -14.78 -3.22 -18.37
CA GLU A 559 -13.68 -3.05 -17.41
C GLU A 559 -13.89 -3.97 -16.20
N TRP A 560 -12.85 -4.70 -15.77
CA TRP A 560 -12.88 -5.41 -14.49
C TRP A 560 -11.50 -5.62 -13.85
N PRO A 561 -11.40 -5.59 -12.51
CA PRO A 561 -10.18 -5.94 -11.81
C PRO A 561 -9.92 -7.46 -11.84
N LEU A 562 -8.65 -7.82 -11.84
CA LEU A 562 -8.17 -9.14 -11.43
C LEU A 562 -7.86 -9.12 -9.93
N GLU A 563 -7.69 -10.27 -9.29
CA GLU A 563 -7.26 -10.37 -7.89
C GLU A 563 -5.97 -9.54 -7.64
N PRO A 564 -5.90 -8.71 -6.57
CA PRO A 564 -4.68 -8.02 -6.18
C PRO A 564 -3.52 -8.98 -5.95
N TYR A 565 -2.30 -8.61 -6.33
CA TYR A 565 -1.15 -9.51 -6.29
C TYR A 565 0.18 -8.76 -6.20
N ASP A 566 1.26 -9.50 -5.94
CA ASP A 566 2.64 -9.01 -6.02
C ASP A 566 3.47 -10.05 -6.77
N GLN A 567 4.12 -9.69 -7.88
CA GLN A 567 4.87 -10.61 -8.73
C GLN A 567 6.07 -9.91 -9.35
N VAL A 568 7.23 -10.55 -9.26
CA VAL A 568 8.37 -10.27 -10.15
C VAL A 568 8.29 -11.23 -11.33
N PHE A 569 8.23 -10.70 -12.54
CA PHE A 569 8.46 -11.43 -13.78
C PHE A 569 9.97 -11.35 -14.08
N PRO A 570 10.74 -12.45 -13.95
CA PRO A 570 12.20 -12.41 -14.09
C PRO A 570 12.66 -12.14 -15.53
N ALA A 571 13.89 -11.67 -15.68
CA ALA A 571 14.57 -11.66 -16.97
C ALA A 571 14.56 -13.06 -17.63
N GLY A 572 14.24 -13.11 -18.92
CA GLY A 572 14.06 -14.33 -19.71
C GLY A 572 12.66 -14.93 -19.66
N HIS A 573 11.78 -14.48 -18.76
CA HIS A 573 10.36 -14.87 -18.74
C HIS A 573 9.54 -13.97 -19.67
N ARG A 574 8.31 -14.40 -19.98
CA ARG A 574 7.31 -13.61 -20.73
C ARG A 574 6.11 -13.32 -19.83
N ILE A 575 5.58 -12.10 -19.91
CA ILE A 575 4.27 -11.76 -19.34
C ILE A 575 3.21 -12.25 -20.33
N GLY A 576 2.09 -12.79 -19.85
CA GLY A 576 0.98 -13.17 -20.70
C GLY A 576 -0.39 -12.89 -20.11
N VAL A 577 -1.34 -12.47 -20.96
CA VAL A 577 -2.76 -12.30 -20.62
C VAL A 577 -3.57 -13.32 -21.42
N VAL A 578 -4.31 -14.17 -20.72
CA VAL A 578 -5.24 -15.13 -21.32
C VAL A 578 -6.67 -14.64 -21.12
N VAL A 579 -7.36 -14.30 -22.20
CA VAL A 579 -8.78 -13.89 -22.22
C VAL A 579 -9.67 -15.05 -22.65
N THR A 580 -10.74 -15.32 -21.91
CA THR A 580 -11.75 -16.36 -22.24
C THR A 580 -13.14 -15.93 -21.75
N THR A 581 -14.15 -16.80 -21.81
CA THR A 581 -15.45 -16.55 -21.15
C THR A 581 -15.54 -17.22 -19.79
N ASN A 582 -15.32 -18.53 -19.72
CA ASN A 582 -15.61 -19.35 -18.55
C ASN A 582 -14.34 -19.94 -17.90
N LEU A 583 -14.18 -19.75 -16.59
CA LEU A 583 -13.11 -20.36 -15.79
C LEU A 583 -13.65 -21.51 -14.92
N SER A 584 -13.47 -22.75 -15.40
CA SER A 584 -14.00 -23.95 -14.77
C SER A 584 -13.36 -24.21 -13.40
N GLY A 585 -14.18 -24.21 -12.34
CA GLY A 585 -13.71 -24.36 -10.95
C GLY A 585 -13.31 -23.05 -10.26
N PHE A 586 -13.54 -21.91 -10.91
CA PHE A 586 -13.56 -20.60 -10.25
C PHE A 586 -15.02 -20.18 -10.00
N VAL A 587 -15.75 -19.84 -11.07
CA VAL A 587 -17.14 -19.37 -11.01
C VAL A 587 -18.10 -20.26 -11.82
N ALA A 588 -19.41 -20.06 -11.64
CA ALA A 588 -20.44 -20.61 -12.50
C ALA A 588 -20.23 -20.16 -13.96
N GLY A 589 -20.40 -21.08 -14.92
CA GLY A 589 -20.16 -20.82 -16.35
C GLY A 589 -21.44 -20.56 -17.15
N THR A 590 -21.32 -19.75 -18.20
CA THR A 590 -22.41 -19.38 -19.12
C THR A 590 -22.51 -20.31 -20.34
N PRO A 591 -23.62 -20.25 -21.10
CA PRO A 591 -23.70 -20.84 -22.43
C PRO A 591 -22.55 -20.42 -23.35
N SER A 592 -22.35 -21.18 -24.43
CA SER A 592 -21.23 -20.92 -25.34
C SER A 592 -21.47 -19.64 -26.15
N ALA A 593 -20.53 -18.71 -26.05
CA ALA A 593 -20.56 -17.43 -26.75
C ALA A 593 -19.28 -17.22 -27.56
N THR A 594 -19.41 -16.54 -28.69
CA THR A 594 -18.29 -16.01 -29.48
C THR A 594 -18.05 -14.58 -29.03
N VAL A 595 -16.82 -14.28 -28.64
CA VAL A 595 -16.35 -12.93 -28.31
C VAL A 595 -15.52 -12.45 -29.48
N THR A 596 -15.75 -11.22 -29.94
CA THR A 596 -14.89 -10.54 -30.93
C THR A 596 -14.33 -9.29 -30.28
N VAL A 597 -13.02 -9.33 -29.98
CA VAL A 597 -12.26 -8.29 -29.30
C VAL A 597 -11.71 -7.31 -30.34
N ASP A 598 -11.85 -6.02 -30.09
CA ASP A 598 -11.11 -4.94 -30.76
C ASP A 598 -9.73 -4.81 -30.10
N ALA A 599 -8.72 -5.31 -30.81
CA ALA A 599 -7.34 -5.42 -30.35
C ALA A 599 -6.53 -4.11 -30.54
N LYS A 600 -7.19 -3.03 -30.99
CA LYS A 600 -6.64 -1.67 -31.01
C LYS A 600 -7.17 -0.80 -29.87
N GLN A 601 -8.25 -1.23 -29.21
CA GLN A 601 -8.88 -0.50 -28.10
C GLN A 601 -8.87 -1.27 -26.77
N SER A 602 -8.42 -2.53 -26.76
CA SER A 602 -8.31 -3.35 -25.54
C SER A 602 -6.91 -3.29 -24.91
N SER A 603 -6.84 -3.23 -23.57
CA SER A 603 -5.59 -3.20 -22.80
C SER A 603 -5.70 -3.96 -21.48
N ILE A 604 -4.57 -4.18 -20.82
CA ILE A 604 -4.49 -4.47 -19.39
C ILE A 604 -3.71 -3.33 -18.71
N THR A 605 -4.25 -2.80 -17.62
CA THR A 605 -3.52 -1.91 -16.71
C THR A 605 -2.76 -2.75 -15.70
N LEU A 606 -1.44 -2.60 -15.64
CA LEU A 606 -0.56 -3.28 -14.70
C LEU A 606 -0.04 -2.28 -13.64
N PRO A 607 -0.12 -2.60 -12.33
CA PRO A 607 0.41 -1.75 -11.26
C PRO A 607 1.93 -2.01 -11.12
N VAL A 608 2.74 -1.34 -11.92
CA VAL A 608 4.18 -1.57 -12.10
C VAL A 608 5.00 -0.76 -11.10
N VAL A 609 5.92 -1.43 -10.38
CA VAL A 609 6.88 -0.77 -9.47
C VAL A 609 7.99 -0.12 -10.29
N GLY A 610 8.13 1.20 -10.19
CA GLY A 610 8.94 2.04 -11.09
C GLY A 610 8.21 2.47 -12.36
N GLY A 611 6.89 2.23 -12.44
CA GLY A 611 5.99 2.80 -13.43
C GLY A 611 6.36 2.54 -14.89
N LEU A 612 6.03 3.51 -15.75
CA LEU A 612 6.20 3.38 -17.21
C LEU A 612 7.68 3.20 -17.59
N ALA A 613 8.58 3.91 -16.91
CA ALA A 613 10.02 3.79 -17.11
C ALA A 613 10.53 2.36 -16.81
N ALA A 614 10.07 1.71 -15.73
CA ALA A 614 10.41 0.33 -15.43
C ALA A 614 9.81 -0.65 -16.45
N ALA A 615 8.56 -0.46 -16.87
CA ALA A 615 7.92 -1.29 -17.89
C ALA A 615 8.64 -1.21 -19.25
N ALA A 616 9.11 -0.02 -19.64
CA ALA A 616 9.93 0.15 -20.84
C ALA A 616 11.33 -0.44 -20.67
N ALA A 617 11.97 -0.21 -19.52
CA ALA A 617 13.32 -0.68 -19.22
C ALA A 617 13.42 -2.20 -19.00
N ALA A 618 12.33 -2.90 -18.69
CA ALA A 618 12.30 -4.38 -18.71
C ALA A 618 12.47 -4.96 -20.12
N GLU A 619 12.24 -4.15 -21.15
CA GLU A 619 12.19 -4.52 -22.56
C GLU A 619 11.12 -5.62 -22.83
N GLY A 620 10.97 -6.08 -24.07
CA GLY A 620 10.01 -7.11 -24.44
C GLY A 620 8.53 -6.69 -24.50
N LEU A 621 8.13 -5.61 -23.83
CA LEU A 621 6.80 -4.97 -23.94
C LEU A 621 6.68 -3.95 -25.10
N GLY A 622 7.49 -4.10 -26.15
CA GLY A 622 7.40 -3.29 -27.37
C GLY A 622 7.45 -1.77 -27.15
N ALA A 623 8.33 -1.30 -26.27
CA ALA A 623 8.50 0.12 -25.99
C ALA A 623 8.88 0.91 -27.26
N PRO A 624 8.31 2.12 -27.48
CA PRO A 624 8.79 3.06 -28.48
C PRO A 624 10.29 3.35 -28.39
N ALA A 625 10.87 3.79 -29.51
CA ALA A 625 12.25 4.22 -29.55
C ALA A 625 12.50 5.41 -28.58
N PRO A 626 13.71 5.50 -27.97
CA PRO A 626 14.10 6.67 -27.19
C PRO A 626 13.93 7.98 -27.97
N SER A 627 13.48 9.02 -27.29
CA SER A 627 13.30 10.36 -27.84
C SER A 627 14.52 11.25 -27.55
N THR A 628 14.75 12.23 -28.41
CA THR A 628 15.89 13.15 -28.33
C THR A 628 15.44 14.51 -27.80
N LEU A 629 16.03 14.97 -26.69
CA LEU A 629 15.89 16.34 -26.22
C LEU A 629 17.08 17.17 -26.70
N SER A 630 16.83 18.14 -27.56
CA SER A 630 17.83 19.09 -28.07
C SER A 630 17.75 20.43 -27.34
N PHE A 631 18.87 21.14 -27.23
CA PHE A 631 18.96 22.44 -26.54
C PHE A 631 19.30 23.53 -27.56
N ASP A 632 18.40 24.49 -27.78
CA ASP A 632 18.65 25.70 -28.56
C ASP A 632 18.97 26.85 -27.60
N LEU A 633 20.23 27.30 -27.58
CA LEU A 633 20.69 28.39 -26.74
C LEU A 633 20.53 29.77 -27.40
N GLY A 634 19.87 29.87 -28.56
CA GLY A 634 19.75 31.13 -29.31
C GLY A 634 21.09 31.67 -29.82
N GLY A 635 22.09 30.78 -29.92
CA GLY A 635 23.48 31.12 -30.27
C GLY A 635 24.26 31.85 -29.17
N GLN A 636 23.81 31.81 -27.91
CA GLN A 636 24.56 32.29 -26.75
C GLN A 636 25.25 31.11 -26.03
N GLY A 637 26.31 31.36 -25.29
CA GLY A 637 26.99 30.37 -24.43
C GLY A 637 27.60 29.16 -25.15
N ALA A 638 27.91 28.11 -24.37
CA ALA A 638 28.45 26.86 -24.88
C ALA A 638 27.34 25.87 -25.26
N ALA A 639 27.45 25.23 -26.44
CA ALA A 639 26.46 24.26 -26.90
C ALA A 639 26.35 23.05 -25.96
N ILE A 640 25.11 22.64 -25.66
CA ILE A 640 24.80 21.48 -24.81
C ILE A 640 24.48 20.29 -25.72
N GLU A 641 25.11 19.15 -25.46
CA GLU A 641 24.87 17.91 -26.22
C GLU A 641 23.42 17.41 -26.01
N PRO A 642 22.71 16.98 -27.08
CA PRO A 642 21.37 16.44 -26.97
C PRO A 642 21.29 15.18 -26.10
N GLN A 643 20.20 15.03 -25.36
CA GLN A 643 19.96 13.86 -24.51
C GLN A 643 19.08 12.83 -25.21
N THR A 644 19.52 11.57 -25.25
CA THR A 644 18.67 10.43 -25.60
C THR A 644 17.91 9.94 -24.36
N VAL A 645 16.60 10.18 -24.31
CA VAL A 645 15.73 9.82 -23.19
C VAL A 645 14.94 8.57 -23.53
N ALA A 646 15.03 7.53 -22.68
CA ALA A 646 14.26 6.30 -22.88
C ALA A 646 12.74 6.54 -22.71
N TYR A 647 11.92 5.75 -23.39
CA TYR A 647 10.46 5.90 -23.33
C TYR A 647 9.94 5.78 -21.88
N GLY A 648 9.09 6.72 -21.47
CA GLY A 648 8.56 6.78 -20.10
C GLY A 648 9.52 7.36 -19.06
N SER A 649 10.77 7.68 -19.42
CA SER A 649 11.75 8.32 -18.53
C SER A 649 11.71 9.86 -18.65
N THR A 650 12.14 10.54 -17.60
CA THR A 650 12.34 11.99 -17.59
C THR A 650 13.70 12.36 -18.21
N PRO A 651 13.83 13.54 -18.84
CA PRO A 651 15.13 14.13 -19.15
C PRO A 651 15.86 14.57 -17.86
N VAL A 652 17.13 14.94 -17.99
CA VAL A 652 17.91 15.57 -16.91
C VAL A 652 18.06 17.06 -17.22
N GLU A 653 17.76 17.93 -16.25
CA GLU A 653 18.04 19.37 -16.43
C GLU A 653 19.56 19.60 -16.52
N PRO A 654 20.07 20.25 -17.57
CA PRO A 654 21.50 20.57 -17.66
C PRO A 654 21.88 21.65 -16.65
N ALA A 655 23.17 21.75 -16.33
CA ALA A 655 23.68 22.91 -15.62
C ALA A 655 23.35 24.20 -16.39
N GLU A 656 23.05 25.28 -15.66
CA GLU A 656 22.67 26.57 -16.23
C GLU A 656 23.73 27.06 -17.23
N PRO A 657 23.36 27.38 -18.48
CA PRO A 657 24.31 27.88 -19.47
C PRO A 657 24.73 29.30 -19.11
N SER A 658 26.03 29.59 -19.24
CA SER A 658 26.61 30.92 -19.06
C SER A 658 27.02 31.55 -20.39
N ASP A 659 26.95 32.88 -20.47
CA ASP A 659 27.36 33.73 -21.58
C ASP A 659 27.91 35.04 -21.02
N ASP A 660 28.83 35.71 -21.73
CA ASP A 660 29.51 36.91 -21.20
C ASP A 660 28.63 38.18 -21.18
N ASP A 661 27.64 38.28 -22.09
CA ASP A 661 26.78 39.47 -22.26
C ASP A 661 25.31 39.22 -21.83
N ARG A 662 24.97 37.99 -21.40
CA ARG A 662 23.59 37.54 -21.16
C ARG A 662 23.40 36.79 -19.85
N ILE A 663 22.23 36.98 -19.26
CA ILE A 663 21.77 36.26 -18.06
C ILE A 663 20.73 35.23 -18.49
N PHE A 664 20.97 33.97 -18.11
CA PHE A 664 20.04 32.86 -18.36
C PHE A 664 18.76 33.04 -17.54
N ALA A 665 17.62 32.72 -18.15
CA ALA A 665 16.29 33.00 -17.61
C ALA A 665 15.34 31.79 -17.68
N GLY A 666 15.91 30.58 -17.67
CA GLY A 666 15.18 29.30 -17.67
C GLY A 666 14.96 28.67 -19.05
N TRP A 667 14.57 27.39 -19.01
CA TRP A 667 14.25 26.58 -20.19
C TRP A 667 12.78 26.64 -20.56
N PHE A 668 12.47 26.74 -21.85
CA PHE A 668 11.11 26.81 -22.39
C PHE A 668 10.87 25.75 -23.45
N ALA A 669 9.65 25.23 -23.50
CA ALA A 669 9.21 24.25 -24.50
C ALA A 669 8.95 24.88 -25.89
N ASP A 670 8.91 26.22 -25.98
CA ASP A 670 8.66 26.97 -27.20
C ASP A 670 9.65 28.13 -27.42
N ALA A 671 9.97 28.41 -28.68
CA ALA A 671 10.85 29.51 -29.07
C ALA A 671 10.26 30.92 -28.83
N GLY A 672 9.00 31.02 -28.37
CA GLY A 672 8.40 32.26 -27.90
C GLY A 672 8.63 32.52 -26.40
N PHE A 673 9.21 31.56 -25.67
CA PHE A 673 9.42 31.59 -24.23
C PHE A 673 8.11 31.82 -23.44
N THR A 674 7.05 31.11 -23.82
CA THR A 674 5.70 31.23 -23.25
C THR A 674 5.31 30.06 -22.35
N VAL A 675 5.88 28.87 -22.56
CA VAL A 675 5.67 27.65 -21.78
C VAL A 675 7.00 27.20 -21.19
N PRO A 676 7.22 27.31 -19.86
CA PRO A 676 8.39 26.72 -19.20
C PRO A 676 8.47 25.21 -19.47
N PHE A 677 9.67 24.67 -19.62
CA PHE A 677 9.85 23.23 -19.79
C PHE A 677 9.91 22.52 -18.43
N ASP A 678 9.25 21.36 -18.32
CA ASP A 678 9.20 20.56 -17.11
C ASP A 678 10.09 19.32 -17.24
N PHE A 679 11.27 19.36 -16.62
CA PHE A 679 12.20 18.22 -16.59
C PHE A 679 11.72 17.06 -15.70
N THR A 680 10.64 17.23 -14.92
CA THR A 680 10.04 16.15 -14.13
C THR A 680 9.00 15.33 -14.89
N ALA A 681 8.60 15.79 -16.09
CA ALA A 681 7.69 15.06 -16.97
C ALA A 681 8.43 14.08 -17.91
N PRO A 682 7.88 12.88 -18.20
CA PRO A 682 8.46 11.97 -19.17
C PRO A 682 8.48 12.52 -20.61
N LEU A 683 9.57 12.30 -21.34
CA LEU A 683 9.69 12.79 -22.72
C LEU A 683 8.90 11.92 -23.70
N ALA A 684 7.82 12.47 -24.27
CA ALA A 684 6.90 11.74 -25.14
C ALA A 684 7.33 11.65 -26.62
N ALA A 685 8.17 12.57 -27.10
CA ALA A 685 8.65 12.64 -28.48
C ALA A 685 9.93 13.50 -28.59
N ASP A 686 10.65 13.38 -29.72
CA ASP A 686 11.76 14.27 -30.09
C ASP A 686 11.34 15.75 -29.93
N SER A 687 12.11 16.50 -29.15
CA SER A 687 11.77 17.86 -28.72
C SER A 687 13.00 18.77 -28.67
N THR A 688 12.77 20.08 -28.78
CA THR A 688 13.80 21.11 -28.56
C THR A 688 13.35 22.03 -27.44
N VAL A 689 14.22 22.26 -26.46
CA VAL A 689 14.04 23.29 -25.43
C VAL A 689 14.89 24.50 -25.73
N TYR A 690 14.34 25.67 -25.43
CA TYR A 690 14.89 26.97 -25.80
C TYR A 690 15.36 27.70 -24.54
N ALA A 691 16.63 28.09 -24.51
CA ALA A 691 17.18 28.92 -23.43
C ALA A 691 16.65 30.34 -23.57
N ARG A 692 15.94 30.84 -22.56
CA ARG A 692 15.59 32.26 -22.49
C ARG A 692 16.79 33.03 -21.95
N TRP A 693 17.06 34.18 -22.56
CA TRP A 693 18.14 35.08 -22.16
C TRP A 693 17.64 36.51 -22.00
N PHE A 694 18.08 37.18 -20.94
CA PHE A 694 17.98 38.63 -20.77
C PHE A 694 19.33 39.28 -21.07
N THR A 695 19.34 40.51 -21.57
CA THR A 695 20.54 41.37 -21.41
C THR A 695 20.65 41.82 -19.96
N VAL A 696 21.83 42.23 -19.52
CA VAL A 696 22.04 42.81 -18.16
C VAL A 696 21.01 43.91 -17.86
N ALA A 697 20.80 44.84 -18.78
CA ALA A 697 19.82 45.92 -18.64
C ALA A 697 18.32 45.51 -18.70
N GLN A 698 18.02 44.25 -19.05
CA GLN A 698 16.66 43.67 -18.93
C GLN A 698 16.46 42.92 -17.61
N ALA A 699 17.54 42.38 -17.02
CA ALA A 699 17.51 41.70 -15.73
C ALA A 699 17.69 42.66 -14.54
N THR A 700 18.35 43.80 -14.75
CA THR A 700 18.53 44.84 -13.72
C THR A 700 17.17 45.37 -13.25
N THR A 701 16.83 45.15 -11.98
CA THR A 701 15.61 45.69 -11.36
C THR A 701 15.90 46.89 -10.47
N THR A 702 17.10 46.94 -9.88
CA THR A 702 17.60 48.07 -9.08
C THR A 702 19.02 48.41 -9.48
N VAL A 703 19.42 49.66 -9.22
CA VAL A 703 20.76 50.17 -9.52
C VAL A 703 21.28 50.88 -8.27
N GLU A 704 22.50 50.56 -7.82
CA GLU A 704 23.22 51.36 -6.85
C GLU A 704 24.13 52.35 -7.59
N VAL A 705 24.18 53.61 -7.15
CA VAL A 705 24.95 54.68 -7.81
C VAL A 705 25.96 55.25 -6.84
N THR A 706 27.24 55.09 -7.18
CA THR A 706 28.35 55.69 -6.42
C THR A 706 28.87 56.92 -7.16
N ALA A 707 29.17 57.99 -6.42
CA ALA A 707 29.86 59.17 -6.94
C ALA A 707 31.28 59.23 -6.37
N SER A 708 32.22 59.79 -7.14
CA SER A 708 33.62 59.94 -6.72
C SER A 708 33.79 60.79 -5.46
N ASP A 709 32.89 61.78 -5.29
CA ASP A 709 32.70 62.56 -4.05
C ASP A 709 31.21 62.90 -3.92
N THR A 710 30.71 63.01 -2.69
CA THR A 710 29.32 63.44 -2.39
C THR A 710 29.24 64.88 -1.87
N THR A 711 30.37 65.59 -1.82
CA THR A 711 30.43 67.03 -1.50
C THR A 711 31.57 67.67 -2.29
N VAL A 712 31.26 68.68 -3.11
CA VAL A 712 32.22 69.34 -4.03
C VAL A 712 31.95 70.85 -4.11
N ASP A 713 32.86 71.64 -4.68
CA ASP A 713 32.65 73.08 -4.86
C ASP A 713 32.01 73.41 -6.22
N GLN A 714 31.35 74.56 -6.30
CA GLN A 714 30.68 75.04 -7.50
C GLN A 714 31.67 75.23 -8.67
N GLY A 715 31.50 74.41 -9.71
CA GLY A 715 32.38 74.34 -10.88
C GLY A 715 33.18 73.03 -10.96
N ASP A 716 33.21 72.22 -9.90
CA ASP A 716 33.84 70.90 -9.90
C ASP A 716 33.02 69.87 -10.68
N THR A 717 33.64 68.71 -10.91
CA THR A 717 33.08 67.57 -11.64
C THR A 717 33.23 66.29 -10.82
N VAL A 718 32.15 65.52 -10.67
CA VAL A 718 32.21 64.15 -10.14
C VAL A 718 32.12 63.12 -11.27
N THR A 719 32.69 61.95 -11.04
CA THR A 719 32.49 60.75 -11.86
C THR A 719 31.53 59.81 -11.14
N LEU A 720 30.61 59.20 -11.88
CA LEU A 720 29.64 58.23 -11.38
C LEU A 720 30.02 56.81 -11.82
N THR A 721 29.73 55.84 -10.97
CA THR A 721 29.60 54.43 -11.35
C THR A 721 28.23 53.90 -10.93
N ALA A 722 27.74 52.90 -11.65
CA ALA A 722 26.46 52.25 -11.40
C ALA A 722 26.65 50.73 -11.33
N GLU A 723 26.20 50.09 -10.25
CA GLU A 723 26.18 48.63 -10.12
C GLU A 723 24.72 48.15 -10.23
N GLY A 724 24.48 47.15 -11.10
CA GLY A 724 23.14 46.64 -11.39
C GLY A 724 22.83 45.42 -10.53
N PHE A 725 21.57 45.28 -10.09
CA PHE A 725 21.12 44.12 -9.32
C PHE A 725 19.83 43.54 -9.89
N ASP A 726 19.69 42.22 -9.81
CA ASP A 726 18.51 41.48 -10.27
C ASP A 726 17.29 41.64 -9.33
N ALA A 727 16.31 40.73 -9.40
CA ALA A 727 15.11 40.77 -8.57
C ALA A 727 15.33 40.24 -7.14
N ASP A 728 16.34 39.40 -6.93
CA ASP A 728 16.66 38.73 -5.67
C ASP A 728 17.79 39.45 -4.89
N GLY A 729 18.44 40.43 -5.53
CA GLY A 729 19.51 41.25 -4.96
C GLY A 729 20.91 40.75 -5.30
N THR A 730 21.07 39.88 -6.30
CA THR A 730 22.38 39.48 -6.82
C THR A 730 22.97 40.61 -7.66
N SER A 731 24.26 40.91 -7.46
CA SER A 731 24.98 41.85 -8.33
C SER A 731 25.14 41.26 -9.73
N LEU A 732 24.80 42.07 -10.73
CA LEU A 732 25.02 41.86 -12.15
C LEU A 732 26.30 42.59 -12.64
N GLY A 733 27.07 43.18 -11.72
CA GLY A 733 28.30 43.90 -12.01
C GLY A 733 28.09 45.37 -12.42
N ASP A 734 29.17 45.95 -12.96
CA ASP A 734 29.22 47.35 -13.39
C ASP A 734 28.35 47.57 -14.64
N VAL A 735 27.33 48.41 -14.49
CA VAL A 735 26.38 48.81 -15.53
C VAL A 735 26.53 50.29 -15.91
N THR A 736 27.65 50.94 -15.55
CA THR A 736 27.91 52.37 -15.80
C THR A 736 27.74 52.74 -17.28
N ASP A 737 28.23 51.91 -18.21
CA ASP A 737 28.11 52.14 -19.65
C ASP A 737 26.69 51.86 -20.22
N LEU A 738 25.83 51.20 -19.43
CA LEU A 738 24.41 50.99 -19.73
C LEU A 738 23.51 52.05 -19.10
N ALA A 739 24.05 52.87 -18.19
CA ALA A 739 23.30 53.83 -17.38
C ALA A 739 23.14 55.18 -18.08
N THR A 740 21.89 55.63 -18.23
CA THR A 740 21.59 57.03 -18.57
C THR A 740 21.57 57.86 -17.29
N PHE A 741 22.58 58.71 -17.11
CA PHE A 741 22.66 59.63 -15.97
C PHE A 741 21.89 60.94 -16.22
N THR A 742 21.21 61.41 -15.19
CA THR A 742 20.40 62.64 -15.19
C THR A 742 20.59 63.42 -13.90
N SER A 743 20.35 64.74 -13.92
CA SER A 743 20.36 65.58 -12.72
C SER A 743 18.98 66.21 -12.48
N SER A 744 18.65 66.35 -11.21
CA SER A 744 17.54 67.19 -10.72
C SER A 744 17.72 68.68 -11.02
N VAL A 745 18.93 69.15 -11.34
CA VAL A 745 19.25 70.56 -11.60
C VAL A 745 19.63 70.75 -13.08
N ALA A 746 18.76 71.46 -13.82
CA ALA A 746 18.86 71.60 -15.28
C ALA A 746 20.02 72.47 -15.81
N THR A 747 20.86 73.01 -14.93
CA THR A 747 22.10 73.73 -15.30
C THR A 747 23.34 72.85 -15.31
N ASP A 748 23.27 71.61 -14.80
CA ASP A 748 24.41 70.71 -14.74
C ASP A 748 24.83 70.22 -16.12
N VAL A 749 26.14 70.04 -16.31
CA VAL A 749 26.71 69.55 -17.56
C VAL A 749 27.08 68.08 -17.38
N ILE A 750 26.26 67.20 -17.97
CA ILE A 750 26.46 65.75 -17.95
C ILE A 750 27.21 65.34 -19.22
N ALA A 751 28.31 64.61 -19.06
CA ALA A 751 29.14 64.09 -20.15
C ALA A 751 29.54 62.63 -19.86
N GLY A 752 28.83 61.68 -20.47
CA GLY A 752 28.95 60.26 -20.12
C GLY A 752 28.52 60.04 -18.67
N ASN A 753 29.39 59.41 -17.88
CA ASN A 753 29.22 59.23 -16.43
C ASN A 753 29.80 60.38 -15.59
N THR A 754 30.23 61.50 -16.19
CA THR A 754 30.72 62.67 -15.44
C THR A 754 29.68 63.79 -15.38
N VAL A 755 29.62 64.49 -14.24
CA VAL A 755 28.69 65.62 -14.03
C VAL A 755 29.43 66.81 -13.43
N THR A 756 29.40 67.94 -14.12
CA THR A 756 29.94 69.24 -13.65
C THR A 756 28.80 70.12 -13.14
N PHE A 757 29.00 70.85 -12.03
CA PHE A 757 27.95 71.60 -11.33
C PHE A 757 28.15 73.13 -11.37
N PRO A 758 27.48 73.89 -12.27
CA PRO A 758 27.63 75.34 -12.35
C PRO A 758 26.91 76.14 -11.24
N THR A 759 26.15 75.49 -10.36
CA THR A 759 25.33 76.10 -9.31
C THR A 759 25.55 75.43 -7.96
N ALA A 760 25.55 76.21 -6.87
CA ALA A 760 25.65 75.68 -5.52
C ALA A 760 24.27 75.38 -4.93
N SER A 761 23.99 74.09 -4.75
CA SER A 761 22.74 73.51 -4.22
C SER A 761 22.99 72.04 -3.81
N PRO A 762 21.99 71.33 -3.25
CA PRO A 762 21.95 69.87 -3.28
C PRO A 762 21.48 69.38 -4.66
N HIS A 763 22.18 68.43 -5.26
CA HIS A 763 21.90 67.85 -6.58
C HIS A 763 21.67 66.34 -6.44
N THR A 764 20.42 65.90 -6.62
CA THR A 764 20.15 64.46 -6.84
C THR A 764 20.54 64.11 -8.27
N LEU A 765 21.43 63.13 -8.42
CA LEU A 765 21.84 62.52 -9.68
C LEU A 765 21.23 61.12 -9.77
N THR A 766 20.58 60.81 -10.88
CA THR A 766 19.84 59.55 -11.08
C THR A 766 20.36 58.81 -12.30
N ALA A 767 20.81 57.58 -12.09
CA ALA A 767 21.11 56.60 -13.13
C ALA A 767 19.85 55.83 -13.51
N THR A 768 19.66 55.56 -14.80
CA THR A 768 18.56 54.73 -15.32
C THR A 768 19.13 53.63 -16.22
N VAL A 769 18.85 52.37 -15.91
CA VAL A 769 19.25 51.19 -16.69
C VAL A 769 17.98 50.40 -17.03
N GLY A 770 17.59 50.36 -18.30
CA GLY A 770 16.32 49.76 -18.71
C GLY A 770 15.12 50.47 -18.06
N THR A 771 14.47 49.80 -17.11
CA THR A 771 13.42 50.38 -16.25
C THR A 771 13.87 50.62 -14.80
N ALA A 772 15.04 50.13 -14.41
CA ALA A 772 15.59 50.32 -13.07
C ALA A 772 16.19 51.72 -12.90
N THR A 773 16.09 52.27 -11.70
CA THR A 773 16.72 53.55 -11.35
C THR A 773 17.44 53.47 -10.00
N GLY A 774 18.53 54.22 -9.91
CA GLY A 774 19.31 54.44 -8.69
C GLY A 774 19.69 55.91 -8.60
N SER A 775 19.85 56.46 -7.39
CA SER A 775 20.13 57.89 -7.22
C SER A 775 21.04 58.20 -6.04
N VAL A 776 21.97 59.13 -6.24
CA VAL A 776 22.88 59.68 -5.23
C VAL A 776 22.64 61.18 -5.05
N LEU A 777 22.86 61.69 -3.84
CA LEU A 777 22.78 63.12 -3.52
C LEU A 777 24.20 63.71 -3.41
N ILE A 778 24.45 64.79 -4.13
CA ILE A 778 25.70 65.56 -4.09
C ILE A 778 25.42 66.94 -3.49
N GLU A 779 26.17 67.33 -2.47
CA GLU A 779 26.10 68.69 -1.90
C GLU A 779 27.14 69.59 -2.58
N VAL A 780 26.70 70.60 -3.34
CA VAL A 780 27.59 71.50 -4.09
C VAL A 780 27.71 72.83 -3.35
N THR A 781 28.91 73.13 -2.82
CA THR A 781 29.16 74.32 -2.01
C THR A 781 29.55 75.55 -2.84
N PRO A 782 29.20 76.79 -2.44
CA PRO A 782 29.53 78.00 -3.21
C PRO A 782 31.05 78.24 -3.28
N ALA A 783 31.59 78.37 -4.50
CA ALA A 783 33.01 78.54 -4.73
C ALA A 783 33.63 79.69 -3.91
N ALA A 784 34.74 79.40 -3.23
CA ALA A 784 35.36 80.30 -2.26
C ALA A 784 35.80 81.64 -2.88
N VAL A 785 35.24 82.76 -2.38
CA VAL A 785 35.60 84.12 -2.83
C VAL A 785 36.99 84.50 -2.31
N PRO A 786 37.98 84.78 -3.17
CA PRO A 786 39.33 85.14 -2.73
C PRO A 786 39.34 86.53 -2.08
N THR A 787 39.92 86.63 -0.88
CA THR A 787 40.00 87.86 -0.11
C THR A 787 41.24 88.71 -0.48
N PRO A 788 41.11 90.05 -0.57
CA PRO A 788 42.23 90.92 -0.94
C PRO A 788 43.17 91.23 0.25
N ASP A 789 44.48 91.23 -0.04
CA ASP A 789 45.59 91.45 0.90
C ASP A 789 45.70 92.90 1.42
N PRO A 790 45.68 93.15 2.75
CA PRO A 790 45.87 94.47 3.33
C PRO A 790 47.15 94.61 4.19
N THR A 791 48.04 95.49 3.73
CA THR A 791 49.15 96.19 4.43
C THR A 791 50.57 95.55 4.47
N ALA A 792 51.52 96.32 3.92
CA ALA A 792 52.97 96.23 4.10
C ALA A 792 53.39 96.70 5.54
N PRO A 793 54.64 96.50 6.07
CA PRO A 793 55.95 96.50 5.37
C PRO A 793 56.97 95.40 5.83
N PRO A 794 58.22 95.34 5.30
CA PRO A 794 59.09 94.16 5.45
C PRO A 794 60.22 94.29 6.51
N VAL A 795 60.61 93.16 7.13
CA VAL A 795 62.01 92.72 7.35
C VAL A 795 62.12 91.23 7.76
N ASP A 796 63.35 90.71 7.61
CA ASP A 796 63.88 89.33 7.82
C ASP A 796 64.03 88.89 9.31
N GLY A 797 64.16 87.57 9.56
CA GLY A 797 64.86 87.04 10.75
C GLY A 797 64.33 85.79 11.48
N GLY A 798 64.96 84.62 11.30
CA GLY A 798 65.49 83.82 12.44
C GLY A 798 64.87 82.48 12.91
N ALA A 799 65.55 81.38 12.52
CA ALA A 799 65.92 80.19 13.35
C ALA A 799 64.90 79.07 13.78
N THR A 800 65.49 77.92 14.14
CA THR A 800 64.97 76.56 14.49
C THR A 800 65.02 76.29 16.02
N PRO A 801 64.66 75.10 16.64
CA PRO A 801 64.43 73.73 16.11
C PRO A 801 63.24 72.90 16.73
N ALA A 802 63.23 71.56 16.48
CA ALA A 802 62.28 70.51 16.98
C ALA A 802 62.68 69.94 18.40
N PRO A 803 62.29 68.75 18.97
CA PRO A 803 61.78 67.44 18.43
C PRO A 803 60.71 66.66 19.35
N PRO A 804 60.74 65.33 19.70
CA PRO A 804 60.35 64.07 18.96
C PRO A 804 59.47 62.95 19.70
N VAL A 805 59.26 61.77 19.04
CA VAL A 805 58.90 60.35 19.48
C VAL A 805 57.51 60.00 20.09
N THR A 806 56.93 58.75 20.07
CA THR A 806 57.34 57.31 19.80
C THR A 806 56.18 56.52 19.10
N GLY A 807 56.01 55.17 18.92
CA GLY A 807 56.62 53.87 19.36
C GLY A 807 55.96 52.59 18.69
N ASP A 808 56.27 51.34 19.11
CA ASP A 808 56.09 50.01 18.38
C ASP A 808 56.27 48.77 19.36
N PRO A 809 56.20 47.41 19.10
CA PRO A 809 55.67 46.47 18.03
C PRO A 809 54.91 45.14 18.47
N ALA A 810 54.60 44.22 17.52
CA ALA A 810 54.50 42.70 17.57
C ALA A 810 53.14 41.98 17.94
N ALA A 811 52.83 40.67 17.65
CA ALA A 811 53.56 39.44 17.19
C ALA A 811 52.67 38.37 16.39
N GLN A 812 53.09 37.08 16.18
CA GLN A 812 52.54 36.08 15.18
C GLN A 812 52.05 34.62 15.68
N PRO A 813 52.26 33.40 15.03
CA PRO A 813 51.23 32.34 14.69
C PRO A 813 51.62 30.86 15.17
N PRO A 814 51.47 29.64 14.49
CA PRO A 814 50.67 29.00 13.37
C PRO A 814 50.17 27.50 13.72
N VAL A 815 49.97 26.34 12.98
CA VAL A 815 49.91 25.77 11.56
C VAL A 815 49.43 24.24 11.40
N LEU A 816 48.83 23.80 10.25
CA LEU A 816 48.76 22.45 9.48
C LEU A 816 48.13 21.03 9.88
N ILE A 817 47.47 20.35 8.87
CA ILE A 817 47.49 18.92 8.32
C ILE A 817 46.81 17.62 8.91
N GLY A 818 46.08 16.83 8.05
CA GLY A 818 46.04 15.31 7.94
C GLY A 818 44.77 14.49 8.36
N GLY A 819 44.40 13.27 7.88
CA GLY A 819 44.67 12.51 6.60
C GLY A 819 44.44 10.94 6.49
N SER A 820 43.38 10.44 5.79
CA SER A 820 43.19 9.11 5.04
C SER A 820 43.04 7.68 5.70
N GLY A 821 42.26 6.73 5.09
CA GLY A 821 42.27 5.23 5.35
C GLY A 821 41.01 4.35 4.96
N LEU A 822 41.19 3.04 4.57
CA LEU A 822 40.19 1.98 4.16
C LEU A 822 40.78 0.52 4.36
N PRO A 823 40.25 -0.66 3.87
CA PRO A 823 38.97 -1.43 4.05
C PRO A 823 39.18 -2.98 4.41
N VAL A 824 38.22 -3.93 4.09
CA VAL A 824 38.37 -5.39 3.68
C VAL A 824 37.59 -6.57 4.39
N THR A 825 36.61 -7.18 3.67
CA THR A 825 36.07 -8.59 3.48
C THR A 825 36.01 -9.78 4.50
N GLY A 826 35.03 -10.71 4.30
CA GLY A 826 35.07 -12.17 4.64
C GLY A 826 33.81 -12.99 4.17
N ALA A 827 33.89 -14.30 3.83
CA ALA A 827 32.74 -15.09 3.26
C ALA A 827 32.78 -16.67 3.27
N ALA A 828 31.59 -17.31 3.16
CA ALA A 828 31.20 -18.65 2.61
C ALA A 828 31.54 -20.03 3.29
N GLY A 829 30.68 -21.08 3.13
CA GLY A 829 31.09 -22.51 3.39
C GLY A 829 30.13 -23.72 3.65
N MET A 830 29.11 -24.05 2.82
CA MET A 830 28.61 -25.42 2.40
C MET A 830 28.42 -26.68 3.33
N ILE A 831 27.16 -27.26 3.36
CA ILE A 831 26.66 -28.61 2.85
C ILE A 831 27.31 -29.95 3.35
N PRO A 832 26.66 -31.17 3.43
CA PRO A 832 25.33 -31.73 3.00
C PRO A 832 24.52 -32.43 4.17
N LEU A 833 23.65 -33.49 4.15
CA LEU A 833 22.97 -34.47 3.21
C LEU A 833 21.81 -35.22 3.99
N GLY A 834 20.94 -36.06 3.36
CA GLY A 834 20.49 -37.34 3.98
C GLY A 834 19.04 -37.92 4.00
N THR A 835 18.19 -37.86 2.94
CA THR A 835 17.07 -38.81 2.61
C THR A 835 15.98 -39.29 3.63
N ALA A 836 14.68 -39.01 3.38
CA ALA A 836 13.58 -40.00 3.06
C ALA A 836 12.11 -39.73 3.59
N ALA A 837 11.12 -39.78 2.67
CA ALA A 837 9.74 -40.36 2.76
C ALA A 837 8.54 -39.76 3.60
N ALA A 838 7.81 -38.80 2.98
CA ALA A 838 6.39 -38.88 2.51
C ALA A 838 5.10 -39.01 3.42
N VAL A 839 4.01 -38.34 2.94
CA VAL A 839 2.53 -38.40 3.27
C VAL A 839 2.13 -37.87 4.67
N LEU A 840 1.03 -37.11 4.94
CA LEU A 840 -0.35 -37.03 4.39
C LEU A 840 -1.02 -35.62 4.62
N LEU A 841 -2.36 -35.47 4.47
CA LEU A 841 -3.17 -34.25 4.70
C LEU A 841 -4.61 -34.60 5.13
N LEU A 842 -5.43 -33.64 5.59
CA LEU A 842 -6.80 -33.40 5.06
C LEU A 842 -7.53 -32.20 5.71
N ALA A 843 -8.16 -31.35 4.87
CA ALA A 843 -9.30 -30.50 5.23
C ALA A 843 -10.06 -30.05 3.96
N GLY A 844 -9.62 -29.00 3.28
CA GLY A 844 -10.35 -28.33 2.18
C GLY A 844 -10.63 -29.15 0.90
N ALA A 845 -9.94 -30.29 0.69
CA ALA A 845 -10.01 -31.05 -0.56
C ALA A 845 -11.30 -31.90 -0.75
N ALA A 846 -12.19 -31.96 0.24
CA ALA A 846 -13.30 -32.92 0.26
C ALA A 846 -14.34 -32.69 -0.86
N PHE A 847 -14.75 -31.44 -1.11
CA PHE A 847 -15.96 -31.15 -1.90
C PHE A 847 -15.82 -31.50 -3.39
N MET A 848 -14.65 -31.25 -3.99
CA MET A 848 -14.43 -31.56 -5.41
C MET A 848 -14.32 -33.07 -5.71
N MET A 849 -13.91 -33.90 -4.74
CA MET A 849 -13.69 -35.33 -5.00
C MET A 849 -14.95 -36.19 -4.93
N LEU A 850 -15.96 -35.84 -4.11
CA LEU A 850 -17.18 -36.66 -3.98
C LEU A 850 -17.97 -36.79 -5.30
N ARG A 851 -18.09 -35.70 -6.08
CA ARG A 851 -18.75 -35.73 -7.41
C ARG A 851 -18.11 -36.72 -8.38
N ARG A 852 -16.81 -37.04 -8.23
CA ARG A 852 -16.10 -38.00 -9.10
C ARG A 852 -16.35 -39.47 -8.74
N ARG A 853 -16.73 -39.79 -7.49
CA ARG A 853 -17.14 -41.16 -7.10
C ARG A 853 -18.60 -41.45 -7.45
N GLN A 854 -19.52 -40.51 -7.23
CA GLN A 854 -20.95 -40.72 -7.53
C GLN A 854 -21.23 -40.96 -9.03
N ARG A 855 -20.54 -40.25 -9.93
CA ARG A 855 -20.66 -40.47 -11.39
C ARG A 855 -20.08 -41.80 -11.91
N LEU A 856 -19.33 -42.56 -11.09
CA LEU A 856 -18.85 -43.90 -11.45
C LEU A 856 -19.74 -45.02 -10.88
N ALA A 857 -20.51 -44.76 -9.81
CA ALA A 857 -21.49 -45.72 -9.28
C ALA A 857 -22.78 -45.77 -10.14
N ALA A 858 -23.21 -44.64 -10.69
CA ALA A 858 -24.43 -44.54 -11.49
C ALA A 858 -24.33 -45.10 -12.94
N ALA A 859 -23.21 -45.72 -13.30
CA ALA A 859 -22.90 -46.14 -14.68
C ALA A 859 -22.74 -47.66 -14.86
N SER A 860 -22.97 -48.48 -13.82
CA SER A 860 -22.71 -49.93 -13.84
C SER A 860 -23.92 -50.84 -13.56
N THR A 861 -25.15 -50.31 -13.60
CA THR A 861 -26.36 -51.06 -13.18
C THR A 861 -27.56 -50.89 -14.13
N THR A 862 -27.36 -51.04 -15.44
CA THR A 862 -28.46 -51.18 -16.43
C THR A 862 -28.11 -52.17 -17.54
N ALA A 863 -28.21 -53.47 -17.26
CA ALA A 863 -28.30 -54.54 -18.25
C ALA A 863 -28.98 -55.77 -17.61
N ASP A 864 -29.97 -56.34 -18.29
CA ASP A 864 -30.82 -57.49 -17.92
C ASP A 864 -31.61 -57.40 -16.58
N GLY A 865 -32.85 -57.89 -16.47
CA GLY A 865 -33.73 -58.39 -17.53
C GLY A 865 -35.05 -59.02 -17.03
N SER A 866 -36.19 -58.50 -17.52
CA SER A 866 -37.54 -59.11 -17.57
C SER A 866 -38.38 -59.38 -16.29
N SER A 867 -39.68 -58.99 -16.38
CA SER A 867 -40.89 -59.56 -15.71
C SER A 867 -41.02 -59.51 -14.17
N SER A 868 -42.20 -59.27 -13.59
CA SER A 868 -43.55 -58.93 -14.12
C SER A 868 -44.48 -58.42 -13.00
N SER A 869 -45.55 -57.69 -13.36
CA SER A 869 -46.88 -57.59 -12.70
C SER A 869 -46.97 -57.22 -11.20
N GLU A 870 -47.91 -56.40 -10.71
CA GLU A 870 -49.10 -55.77 -11.29
C GLU A 870 -49.53 -54.54 -10.44
N GLU A 871 -50.72 -53.98 -10.73
CA GLU A 871 -51.44 -52.85 -10.09
C GLU A 871 -51.35 -52.79 -8.53
N VAL A 872 -51.44 -51.63 -7.85
CA VAL A 872 -52.22 -50.39 -8.14
C VAL A 872 -51.40 -49.13 -7.84
#